data_AF-A0A329SSI9-F1
#
_entry.id   AF-A0A329SSI9-F1
#
_cell.length_a   1.000
_cell.length_b   1.000
_cell.length_c   1.000
_cell.angle_alpha   90.00
_cell.angle_beta   90.00
_cell.angle_gamma   90.00
#
_symmetry.space_group_name_H-M   'P 1'
#
loop_
_entity.id
_entity.type
_entity.pdbx_description
1 polymer ?
#
loop_
_entity_poly.entity_id
_entity_poly.type
_entity_poly.pdbx_seq_one_letter_code
_entity_poly.pdbx_strand_id
1 'polypeptide(L)'
;MGGGSLFQVGEDVEFWRVLIHLSILAFCLVLFEGGLHKLEHKFPPSEKYQHMLKKAYRELMVLGLISLGLKILKEIPDIDSYSKTMLAFQVADLTIFLLALALIFQSTGVFLLLRNQNDRAERAELITTQDLVNSVNGSKGSDDAMPSFFQTLFCCGRSAKKRANDRELVELRLLRRLFLHRFGLPQLFPYSKYLNRAQANQIAHMIEVEPAMWIVLLIVAWAICGLLEILKTLDTDMPESHELVESFMMFAWGLLLLHVMMCLYFRSCVHHLLHSAAFSNDKATLVANLNAIADEEAEAWKNEEADKALEVMGCIQEHHEELELQRERNKKAGVGHLNKRRDSFSGVMPGSPSIEIRFFSHKGWHIGVMLLLILNGFLITLFVQCAFYDMDDIYEDFGTLPTVMVPLPLVINAVILQRHIFYDFVVVSNTLRIDSHTLSDVVENFSEVVHLRSEFATTLLNHITQQELAISDLQAELKARDRTSSGFIEVDDLRDVLSKFGFRLTRYRFNSVVKLLFELEGTAVAYSNVVRLVLMAQNENLFETMSVRQQQPHPLLRPSDMMYDDLGQSSMRSQSNYNIFNSTRQVPVMAPPSMDEPNPSDFVTVAMSSNILPQFSHRGANGNAVRPSVSSQAVHDMFNLRRLSESQPNVMHL
;
A
#
# COMPACT_ATOMS: atom_id res chain seq x y z
N MET A 1 -23.97 -46.61 15.47
CA MET A 1 -22.97 -45.52 15.55
C MET A 1 -22.26 -45.49 14.21
N GLY A 2 -22.75 -44.68 13.29
CA GLY A 2 -22.25 -44.59 11.92
C GLY A 2 -22.96 -43.40 11.28
N GLY A 3 -22.54 -42.20 11.69
CA GLY A 3 -22.97 -40.98 11.01
C GLY A 3 -22.07 -40.81 9.80
N GLY A 4 -22.66 -40.74 8.61
CA GLY A 4 -21.94 -40.44 7.37
C GLY A 4 -21.15 -39.14 7.49
N SER A 5 -20.00 -39.09 6.83
CA SER A 5 -19.11 -37.95 6.88
C SER A 5 -19.71 -36.81 6.07
N LEU A 6 -19.70 -35.59 6.61
CA LEU A 6 -20.11 -34.38 5.89
C LEU A 6 -19.21 -34.04 4.68
N PHE A 7 -18.13 -34.81 4.48
CA PHE A 7 -17.13 -34.65 3.41
C PHE A 7 -17.19 -35.76 2.34
N GLN A 8 -18.17 -36.68 2.40
CA GLN A 8 -18.36 -37.75 1.40
C GLN A 8 -19.54 -37.40 0.46
N VAL A 9 -19.42 -36.28 -0.24
CA VAL A 9 -20.44 -35.83 -1.20
C VAL A 9 -20.30 -36.62 -2.50
N GLY A 10 -21.30 -37.42 -2.85
CA GLY A 10 -21.24 -38.43 -3.91
C GLY A 10 -21.68 -39.80 -3.42
N GLU A 11 -21.17 -40.22 -2.26
CA GLU A 11 -21.46 -41.53 -1.64
C GLU A 11 -22.58 -41.44 -0.58
N ASP A 12 -22.46 -40.52 0.37
CA ASP A 12 -23.46 -40.33 1.44
C ASP A 12 -24.66 -39.46 1.01
N VAL A 13 -24.42 -38.51 0.09
CA VAL A 13 -25.43 -37.60 -0.47
C VAL A 13 -25.16 -37.31 -1.94
N GLU A 14 -26.20 -37.41 -2.76
CA GLU A 14 -26.18 -37.05 -4.18
C GLU A 14 -25.84 -35.56 -4.39
N PHE A 15 -24.87 -35.27 -5.26
CA PHE A 15 -24.38 -33.92 -5.52
C PHE A 15 -25.48 -32.95 -6.00
N TRP A 16 -26.40 -33.39 -6.87
CA TRP A 16 -27.51 -32.55 -7.34
C TRP A 16 -28.43 -32.08 -6.20
N ARG A 17 -28.60 -32.91 -5.16
CA ARG A 17 -29.41 -32.60 -3.99
C ARG A 17 -28.76 -31.53 -3.13
N VAL A 18 -27.44 -31.60 -2.94
CA VAL A 18 -26.65 -30.54 -2.29
C VAL A 18 -26.78 -29.24 -3.07
N LEU A 19 -26.70 -29.29 -4.40
CA LEU A 19 -26.77 -28.10 -5.24
C LEU A 19 -28.13 -27.38 -5.18
N ILE A 20 -29.24 -28.12 -5.08
CA ILE A 20 -30.57 -27.52 -4.86
C ILE A 20 -30.59 -26.74 -3.53
N HIS A 21 -30.08 -27.35 -2.46
CA HIS A 21 -30.04 -26.70 -1.14
C HIS A 21 -29.07 -25.51 -1.14
N LEU A 22 -27.94 -25.60 -1.84
CA LEU A 22 -27.03 -24.48 -2.05
C LEU A 22 -27.70 -23.33 -2.82
N SER A 23 -28.50 -23.65 -3.85
CA SER A 23 -29.26 -22.66 -4.62
C SER A 23 -30.30 -21.94 -3.76
N ILE A 24 -31.01 -22.68 -2.89
CA ILE A 24 -31.95 -22.11 -1.94
C ILE A 24 -31.22 -21.20 -0.94
N LEU A 25 -30.11 -21.68 -0.36
CA LEU A 25 -29.31 -20.90 0.59
C LEU A 25 -28.74 -19.63 -0.03
N ALA A 26 -28.17 -19.71 -1.23
CA ALA A 26 -27.65 -18.56 -1.97
C ALA A 26 -28.77 -17.55 -2.28
N PHE A 27 -29.94 -18.02 -2.69
CA PHE A 27 -31.10 -17.14 -2.90
C PHE A 27 -31.56 -16.48 -1.60
N CYS A 28 -31.62 -17.23 -0.50
CA CYS A 28 -31.93 -16.69 0.83
C CYS A 28 -30.89 -15.65 1.28
N LEU A 29 -29.60 -15.87 1.02
CA LEU A 29 -28.52 -14.91 1.30
C LEU A 29 -28.72 -13.61 0.52
N VAL A 30 -28.98 -13.71 -0.79
CA VAL A 30 -29.24 -12.53 -1.64
C VAL A 30 -30.49 -11.78 -1.21
N LEU A 31 -31.57 -12.48 -0.84
CA LEU A 31 -32.78 -11.86 -0.31
C LEU A 31 -32.55 -11.19 1.04
N PHE A 32 -31.78 -11.84 1.92
CA PHE A 32 -31.44 -11.31 3.23
C PHE A 32 -30.58 -10.04 3.10
N GLU A 33 -29.57 -10.05 2.24
CA GLU A 33 -28.76 -8.88 1.91
C GLU A 33 -29.63 -7.74 1.33
N GLY A 34 -30.52 -8.05 0.39
CA GLY A 34 -31.46 -7.05 -0.16
C GLY A 34 -32.45 -6.51 0.89
N GLY A 35 -32.88 -7.35 1.84
CA GLY A 35 -33.72 -6.95 2.97
C GLY A 35 -32.98 -6.04 3.96
N LEU A 36 -31.72 -6.35 4.25
CA LEU A 36 -30.85 -5.55 5.11
C LEU A 36 -30.51 -4.20 4.47
N HIS A 37 -30.27 -4.15 3.17
CA HIS A 37 -30.04 -2.89 2.45
C HIS A 37 -31.27 -1.97 2.47
N LYS A 38 -32.49 -2.53 2.47
CA LYS A 38 -33.72 -1.76 2.70
C LYS A 38 -33.85 -1.28 4.14
N LEU A 39 -33.38 -2.08 5.10
CA LEU A 39 -33.38 -1.70 6.51
C LEU A 39 -32.37 -0.57 6.78
N GLU A 40 -31.21 -0.59 6.12
CA GLU A 40 -30.20 0.46 6.15
C GLU A 40 -30.74 1.82 5.69
N HIS A 41 -31.54 1.84 4.62
CA HIS A 41 -32.21 3.05 4.14
C HIS A 41 -33.31 3.58 5.08
N LYS A 42 -33.82 2.76 6.00
CA LYS A 42 -34.82 3.19 6.99
C LYS A 42 -34.20 3.76 8.27
N PHE A 43 -32.93 3.49 8.56
CA PHE A 43 -32.25 4.05 9.73
C PHE A 43 -31.74 5.48 9.46
N PRO A 44 -31.73 6.36 10.48
CA PRO A 44 -31.28 7.74 10.32
C PRO A 44 -29.79 7.82 9.89
N PRO A 45 -29.39 8.86 9.13
CA PRO A 45 -28.13 8.96 8.37
C PRO A 45 -26.91 9.30 9.24
N SER A 46 -26.75 8.61 10.36
CA SER A 46 -25.50 8.66 11.13
C SER A 46 -24.54 7.63 10.57
N GLU A 47 -23.48 8.09 9.91
CA GLU A 47 -22.43 7.26 9.29
C GLU A 47 -21.87 6.19 10.24
N LYS A 48 -21.80 6.49 11.55
CA LYS A 48 -21.33 5.53 12.57
C LYS A 48 -22.25 4.31 12.74
N TYR A 49 -23.57 4.49 12.82
CA TYR A 49 -24.49 3.36 13.02
C TYR A 49 -24.65 2.52 11.77
N GLN A 50 -24.64 3.13 10.58
CA GLN A 50 -24.65 2.41 9.31
C GLN A 50 -23.37 1.59 9.12
N HIS A 51 -22.20 2.17 9.42
CA HIS A 51 -20.91 1.47 9.35
C HIS A 51 -20.82 0.31 10.36
N MET A 52 -21.29 0.52 11.59
CA MET A 52 -21.30 -0.52 12.62
C MET A 52 -22.29 -1.65 12.28
N LEU A 53 -23.47 -1.32 11.76
CA LEU A 53 -24.46 -2.31 11.30
C LEU A 53 -23.89 -3.13 10.13
N LYS A 54 -23.29 -2.46 9.14
CA LYS A 54 -22.59 -3.08 8.00
C LYS A 54 -21.54 -4.08 8.43
N LYS A 55 -20.71 -3.69 9.39
CA LYS A 55 -19.68 -4.58 9.94
C LYS A 55 -20.30 -5.74 10.72
N ALA A 56 -21.28 -5.47 11.57
CA ALA A 56 -21.93 -6.48 12.41
C ALA A 56 -22.64 -7.55 11.57
N TYR A 57 -23.47 -7.20 10.57
CA TYR A 57 -24.16 -8.22 9.78
C TYR A 57 -23.25 -8.94 8.78
N ARG A 58 -22.20 -8.30 8.26
CA ARG A 58 -21.22 -8.96 7.39
C ARG A 58 -20.42 -10.00 8.18
N GLU A 59 -20.03 -9.67 9.40
CA GLU A 59 -19.45 -10.64 10.34
C GLU A 59 -20.47 -11.73 10.71
N LEU A 60 -21.74 -11.39 10.91
CA LEU A 60 -22.85 -12.31 11.23
C LEU A 60 -23.14 -13.34 10.12
N MET A 61 -23.08 -12.90 8.86
CA MET A 61 -23.28 -13.71 7.67
C MET A 61 -22.10 -14.67 7.47
N VAL A 62 -20.87 -14.23 7.77
CA VAL A 62 -19.66 -15.06 7.77
C VAL A 62 -19.62 -16.05 8.95
N LEU A 63 -20.16 -15.67 10.11
CA LEU A 63 -20.28 -16.52 11.31
C LEU A 63 -21.35 -17.62 11.18
N GLY A 64 -22.10 -17.67 10.07
CA GLY A 64 -23.05 -18.74 9.81
C GLY A 64 -24.28 -18.68 10.69
N LEU A 65 -24.89 -17.51 10.88
CA LEU A 65 -26.12 -17.41 11.70
C LEU A 65 -27.31 -18.18 11.09
N ILE A 66 -27.28 -18.42 9.78
CA ILE A 66 -28.16 -19.40 9.12
C ILE A 66 -27.90 -20.79 9.74
N SER A 67 -26.66 -21.26 9.75
CA SER A 67 -26.22 -22.50 10.42
C SER A 67 -26.62 -22.58 11.91
N LEU A 68 -26.49 -21.47 12.66
CA LEU A 68 -26.91 -21.39 14.06
C LEU A 68 -28.42 -21.55 14.21
N GLY A 69 -29.21 -20.83 13.40
CA GLY A 69 -30.67 -20.93 13.40
C GLY A 69 -31.16 -22.34 13.07
N LEU A 70 -30.41 -23.06 12.23
CA LEU A 70 -30.72 -24.44 11.83
C LEU A 70 -30.27 -25.48 12.86
N LYS A 71 -29.15 -25.25 13.55
CA LYS A 71 -28.75 -26.04 14.72
C LYS A 71 -29.78 -25.92 15.85
N ILE A 72 -30.35 -24.72 16.03
CA ILE A 72 -31.45 -24.50 16.96
C ILE A 72 -32.72 -25.23 16.50
N LEU A 73 -33.03 -25.19 15.20
CA LEU A 73 -34.19 -25.90 14.64
C LEU A 73 -34.04 -27.44 14.72
N LYS A 74 -32.81 -27.95 14.66
CA LYS A 74 -32.47 -29.38 14.82
C LYS A 74 -32.64 -29.91 16.24
N GLU A 75 -32.58 -29.04 17.25
CA GLU A 75 -32.85 -29.42 18.63
C GLU A 75 -34.36 -29.64 18.88
N ILE A 76 -35.21 -29.35 17.89
CA ILE A 76 -36.63 -29.66 17.94
C ILE A 76 -36.82 -31.15 17.62
N PRO A 77 -37.39 -31.95 18.55
CA PRO A 77 -37.44 -33.41 18.45
C PRO A 77 -38.28 -33.98 17.29
N ASP A 78 -39.06 -33.15 16.60
CA ASP A 78 -39.92 -33.55 15.47
C ASP A 78 -39.19 -33.64 14.11
N ILE A 79 -37.91 -33.27 14.03
CA ILE A 79 -37.15 -33.23 12.77
C ILE A 79 -36.14 -34.38 12.72
N ASP A 80 -36.28 -35.28 11.75
CA ASP A 80 -35.33 -36.38 11.52
C ASP A 80 -33.96 -35.85 11.08
N SER A 81 -33.03 -35.88 12.03
CA SER A 81 -31.66 -35.36 11.90
C SER A 81 -30.80 -36.15 10.91
N TYR A 82 -31.19 -37.38 10.53
CA TYR A 82 -30.45 -38.26 9.62
C TYR A 82 -31.01 -38.32 8.20
N SER A 83 -32.04 -37.53 7.88
CA SER A 83 -32.59 -37.50 6.51
C SER A 83 -31.57 -37.01 5.48
N LYS A 84 -31.54 -37.64 4.29
CA LYS A 84 -30.63 -37.26 3.17
C LYS A 84 -30.75 -35.78 2.78
N THR A 85 -31.93 -35.19 2.93
CA THR A 85 -32.18 -33.76 2.69
C THR A 85 -31.54 -32.88 3.77
N MET A 86 -31.61 -33.29 5.04
CA MET A 86 -30.96 -32.59 6.14
C MET A 86 -29.43 -32.64 6.02
N LEU A 87 -28.88 -33.79 5.59
CA LEU A 87 -27.44 -33.93 5.32
C LEU A 87 -27.01 -33.06 4.12
N ALA A 88 -27.76 -33.09 3.01
CA ALA A 88 -27.49 -32.26 1.84
C ALA A 88 -27.46 -30.76 2.15
N PHE A 89 -28.35 -30.33 3.03
CA PHE A 89 -28.43 -28.94 3.47
C PHE A 89 -27.27 -28.56 4.40
N GLN A 90 -26.82 -29.44 5.30
CA GLN A 90 -25.61 -29.22 6.09
C GLN A 90 -24.37 -29.10 5.23
N VAL A 91 -24.24 -29.96 4.22
CA VAL A 91 -23.15 -29.91 3.25
C VAL A 91 -23.16 -28.57 2.51
N ALA A 92 -24.33 -28.11 2.04
CA ALA A 92 -24.46 -26.83 1.35
C ALA A 92 -24.11 -25.61 2.23
N ASP A 93 -24.49 -25.63 3.50
CA ASP A 93 -24.08 -24.60 4.48
C ASP A 93 -22.56 -24.63 4.73
N LEU A 94 -21.99 -25.84 4.87
CA LEU A 94 -20.55 -26.04 4.97
C LEU A 94 -19.81 -25.55 3.70
N THR A 95 -20.41 -25.69 2.51
CA THR A 95 -19.85 -25.17 1.25
C THR A 95 -19.71 -23.65 1.30
N ILE A 96 -20.73 -22.94 1.79
CA ILE A 96 -20.67 -21.48 1.91
C ILE A 96 -19.59 -21.05 2.90
N PHE A 97 -19.48 -21.76 4.02
CA PHE A 97 -18.44 -21.50 5.03
C PHE A 97 -17.02 -21.76 4.48
N LEU A 98 -16.81 -22.90 3.83
CA LEU A 98 -15.53 -23.26 3.22
C LEU A 98 -15.15 -22.31 2.08
N LEU A 99 -16.12 -21.84 1.29
CA LEU A 99 -15.90 -20.79 0.28
C LEU A 99 -15.36 -19.51 0.92
N ALA A 100 -15.98 -19.04 2.00
CA ALA A 100 -15.50 -17.87 2.72
C ALA A 100 -14.06 -18.07 3.24
N LEU A 101 -13.77 -19.24 3.82
CA LEU A 101 -12.41 -19.58 4.26
C LEU A 101 -11.41 -19.62 3.10
N ALA A 102 -11.76 -20.26 1.99
CA ALA A 102 -10.91 -20.34 0.80
C ALA A 102 -10.55 -18.94 0.28
N LEU A 103 -11.54 -18.03 0.20
CA LEU A 103 -11.32 -16.64 -0.21
C LEU A 103 -10.44 -15.87 0.77
N ILE A 104 -10.61 -16.06 2.08
CA ILE A 104 -9.77 -15.42 3.10
C ILE A 104 -8.32 -15.91 2.98
N PHE A 105 -8.10 -17.22 2.86
CA PHE A 105 -6.75 -17.77 2.72
C PHE A 105 -6.09 -17.32 1.41
N GLN A 106 -6.81 -17.37 0.31
CA GLN A 106 -6.34 -16.92 -1.01
C GLN A 106 -6.02 -15.42 -1.00
N SER A 107 -6.87 -14.59 -0.39
CA SER A 107 -6.64 -13.14 -0.26
C SER A 107 -5.45 -12.82 0.62
N THR A 108 -5.30 -13.53 1.73
CA THR A 108 -4.14 -13.40 2.62
C THR A 108 -2.86 -13.82 1.90
N GLY A 109 -2.89 -14.91 1.13
CA GLY A 109 -1.76 -15.37 0.31
C GLY A 109 -1.33 -14.32 -0.72
N VAL A 110 -2.29 -13.77 -1.47
CA VAL A 110 -2.03 -12.68 -2.43
C VAL A 110 -1.43 -11.46 -1.73
N PHE A 111 -1.99 -11.03 -0.60
CA PHE A 111 -1.47 -9.90 0.16
C PHE A 111 -0.02 -10.10 0.63
N LEU A 112 0.30 -11.27 1.19
CA LEU A 112 1.66 -11.58 1.65
C LEU A 112 2.67 -11.59 0.50
N LEU A 113 2.28 -12.14 -0.65
CA LEU A 113 3.15 -12.18 -1.82
C LEU A 113 3.33 -10.82 -2.48
N LEU A 114 2.29 -9.98 -2.49
CA LEU A 114 2.36 -8.59 -2.95
C LEU A 114 3.19 -7.73 -2.01
N ARG A 115 3.12 -7.95 -0.69
CA ARG A 115 3.94 -7.22 0.29
C ARG A 115 5.43 -7.31 -0.02
N ASN A 116 5.93 -8.51 -0.34
CA ASN A 116 7.34 -8.68 -0.71
C ASN A 116 7.70 -7.90 -2.00
N GLN A 117 6.76 -7.78 -2.94
CA GLN A 117 6.95 -6.98 -4.14
C GLN A 117 6.88 -5.48 -3.85
N ASN A 118 5.99 -5.05 -2.96
CA ASN A 118 5.86 -3.66 -2.52
C ASN A 118 7.11 -3.19 -1.78
N ASP A 119 7.72 -4.04 -0.94
CA ASP A 119 9.00 -3.75 -0.28
C ASP A 119 10.12 -3.52 -1.31
N ARG A 120 10.08 -4.21 -2.45
CA ARG A 120 11.03 -4.00 -3.56
C ARG A 120 10.73 -2.72 -4.32
N ALA A 121 9.46 -2.41 -4.57
CA ALA A 121 9.04 -1.17 -5.21
C ALA A 121 9.39 0.07 -4.36
N GLU A 122 9.28 -0.02 -3.04
CA GLU A 122 9.71 1.03 -2.11
C GLU A 122 11.22 1.27 -2.21
N ARG A 123 12.03 0.21 -2.20
CA ARG A 123 13.48 0.31 -2.40
C ARG A 123 13.84 0.89 -3.76
N ALA A 124 13.12 0.52 -4.81
CA ALA A 124 13.30 1.05 -6.16
C ALA A 124 13.04 2.57 -6.24
N GLU A 125 12.24 3.11 -5.34
CA GLU A 125 11.95 4.55 -5.29
C GLU A 125 13.12 5.38 -4.74
N LEU A 126 13.96 4.77 -3.88
CA LEU A 126 15.17 5.39 -3.32
C LEU A 126 16.30 5.46 -4.34
N ILE A 127 16.35 4.50 -5.27
CA ILE A 127 17.40 4.38 -6.28
C ILE A 127 17.20 5.47 -7.35
N THR A 128 18.30 6.17 -7.68
CA THR A 128 18.30 7.19 -8.74
C THR A 128 18.33 6.54 -10.13
N THR A 129 17.75 7.21 -11.12
CA THR A 129 17.81 6.79 -12.53
C THR A 129 19.25 6.64 -13.05
N GLN A 130 20.18 7.45 -12.54
CA GLN A 130 21.60 7.32 -12.85
C GLN A 130 22.21 6.01 -12.29
N ASP A 131 21.85 5.61 -11.08
CA ASP A 131 22.31 4.34 -10.47
C ASP A 131 21.80 3.14 -11.27
N LEU A 132 20.60 3.27 -11.84
CA LEU A 132 20.01 2.29 -12.73
C LEU A 132 20.74 2.19 -14.08
N VAL A 133 21.18 3.32 -14.64
CA VAL A 133 22.06 3.30 -15.83
C VAL A 133 23.38 2.60 -15.51
N ASN A 134 23.95 2.90 -14.34
CA ASN A 134 25.20 2.29 -13.89
C ASN A 134 25.04 0.78 -13.68
N SER A 135 23.90 0.30 -13.16
CA SER A 135 23.62 -1.13 -12.99
C SER A 135 23.45 -1.84 -14.34
N VAL A 136 22.71 -1.23 -15.28
CA VAL A 136 22.52 -1.75 -16.65
C VAL A 136 23.86 -1.81 -17.41
N ASN A 137 24.73 -0.81 -17.25
CA ASN A 137 26.06 -0.78 -17.85
C ASN A 137 27.03 -1.75 -17.15
N GLY A 138 26.98 -1.85 -15.82
CA GLY A 138 27.80 -2.74 -15.00
C GLY A 138 27.57 -4.24 -15.27
N SER A 139 26.37 -4.61 -15.77
CA SER A 139 26.10 -5.97 -16.27
C SER A 139 26.99 -6.38 -17.46
N LYS A 140 27.71 -5.45 -18.10
CA LYS A 140 28.62 -5.74 -19.22
C LYS A 140 29.96 -6.34 -18.75
N GLY A 141 30.41 -6.03 -17.53
CA GLY A 141 31.72 -6.43 -17.03
C GLY A 141 31.87 -7.91 -16.66
N SER A 142 30.78 -8.68 -16.66
CA SER A 142 30.80 -10.12 -16.38
C SER A 142 30.78 -11.00 -17.64
N ASP A 143 30.56 -10.43 -18.82
CA ASP A 143 30.48 -11.18 -20.08
C ASP A 143 31.86 -11.39 -20.75
N ASP A 144 32.86 -10.57 -20.39
CA ASP A 144 34.22 -10.63 -20.95
C ASP A 144 35.22 -11.46 -20.10
N ALA A 145 34.80 -11.99 -18.95
CA ALA A 145 35.60 -12.88 -18.13
C ALA A 145 35.25 -14.34 -18.44
N MET A 146 36.13 -15.04 -19.15
CA MET A 146 36.01 -16.46 -19.51
C MET A 146 35.64 -17.31 -18.27
N PRO A 147 34.41 -17.85 -18.16
CA PRO A 147 33.98 -18.55 -16.96
C PRO A 147 34.55 -19.96 -16.95
N SER A 148 35.19 -20.35 -15.84
CA SER A 148 35.53 -21.74 -15.57
C SER A 148 34.25 -22.58 -15.49
N PHE A 149 34.28 -23.79 -16.06
CA PHE A 149 33.15 -24.72 -16.20
C PHE A 149 32.34 -24.94 -14.90
N PHE A 150 32.99 -24.85 -13.74
CA PHE A 150 32.34 -24.97 -12.42
C PHE A 150 31.49 -23.76 -12.02
N GLN A 151 31.77 -22.56 -12.54
CA GLN A 151 31.01 -21.34 -12.26
C GLN A 151 29.72 -21.27 -13.07
N THR A 152 29.69 -21.90 -14.25
CA THR A 152 28.51 -21.96 -15.14
C THR A 152 27.39 -22.81 -14.53
N LEU A 153 27.69 -23.91 -13.84
CA LEU A 153 26.65 -24.79 -13.30
C LEU A 153 25.95 -24.22 -12.04
N PHE A 154 26.68 -23.47 -11.19
CA PHE A 154 26.15 -22.94 -9.93
C PHE A 154 25.85 -21.43 -9.92
N CYS A 155 26.43 -20.62 -10.83
CA CYS A 155 26.24 -19.16 -10.85
C CYS A 155 25.34 -18.63 -11.98
N CYS A 156 24.99 -19.43 -13.00
CA CYS A 156 24.06 -18.99 -14.05
C CYS A 156 22.69 -18.57 -13.48
N GLY A 157 22.22 -19.23 -12.42
CA GLY A 157 21.00 -18.82 -11.72
C GLY A 157 21.14 -17.47 -11.01
N ARG A 158 22.30 -17.16 -10.42
CA ARG A 158 22.51 -15.89 -9.68
C ARG A 158 22.65 -14.69 -10.62
N SER A 159 23.41 -14.83 -11.71
CA SER A 159 23.57 -13.76 -12.70
C SER A 159 22.26 -13.47 -13.44
N ALA A 160 21.56 -14.52 -13.88
CA ALA A 160 20.23 -14.38 -14.49
C ALA A 160 19.20 -13.76 -13.54
N LYS A 161 19.21 -14.16 -12.26
CA LYS A 161 18.35 -13.57 -11.21
C LYS A 161 18.67 -12.10 -10.96
N LYS A 162 19.95 -11.72 -10.94
CA LYS A 162 20.37 -10.31 -10.79
C LYS A 162 19.87 -9.47 -11.98
N ARG A 163 20.09 -9.94 -13.21
CA ARG A 163 19.62 -9.27 -14.43
C ARG A 163 18.10 -9.12 -14.47
N ALA A 164 17.36 -10.14 -14.02
CA ALA A 164 15.90 -10.06 -13.91
C ALA A 164 15.46 -9.01 -12.88
N ASN A 165 16.16 -8.93 -11.74
CA ASN A 165 15.88 -7.92 -10.72
C ASN A 165 16.19 -6.49 -11.21
N ASP A 166 17.31 -6.29 -11.88
CA ASP A 166 17.68 -4.98 -12.44
C ASP A 166 16.66 -4.53 -13.50
N ARG A 167 16.20 -5.45 -14.35
CA ARG A 167 15.13 -5.18 -15.32
C ARG A 167 13.82 -4.77 -14.64
N GLU A 168 13.41 -5.47 -13.58
CA GLU A 168 12.19 -5.14 -12.84
C GLU A 168 12.27 -3.75 -12.19
N LEU A 169 13.45 -3.35 -11.70
CA LEU A 169 13.70 -1.99 -11.19
C LEU A 169 13.54 -0.92 -12.30
N VAL A 170 14.04 -1.20 -13.52
CA VAL A 170 13.84 -0.32 -14.68
C VAL A 170 12.36 -0.17 -14.99
N GLU A 171 11.63 -1.29 -15.05
CA GLU A 171 10.20 -1.30 -15.37
C GLU A 171 9.39 -0.48 -14.35
N LEU A 172 9.66 -0.66 -13.05
CA LEU A 172 9.03 0.12 -11.97
C LEU A 172 9.31 1.62 -12.10
N ARG A 173 10.55 2.01 -12.44
CA ARG A 173 10.93 3.42 -12.57
C ARG A 173 10.28 4.09 -13.77
N LEU A 174 10.20 3.39 -14.90
CA LEU A 174 9.54 3.90 -16.10
C LEU A 174 8.02 4.02 -15.92
N LEU A 175 7.39 3.05 -15.27
CA LEU A 175 5.96 3.12 -14.92
C LEU A 175 5.67 4.31 -14.00
N ARG A 176 6.52 4.55 -13.01
CA ARG A 176 6.45 5.73 -12.14
C ARG A 176 6.52 7.01 -12.98
N ARG A 177 7.54 7.18 -13.83
CA ARG A 177 7.69 8.39 -14.67
C ARG A 177 6.46 8.61 -15.55
N LEU A 178 5.96 7.54 -16.18
CA LEU A 178 4.77 7.61 -17.01
C LEU A 178 3.55 8.08 -16.22
N PHE A 179 3.34 7.53 -15.03
CA PHE A 179 2.25 7.93 -14.14
C PHE A 179 2.35 9.41 -13.75
N LEU A 180 3.53 9.85 -13.29
CA LEU A 180 3.74 11.25 -12.88
C LEU A 180 3.50 12.21 -14.04
N HIS A 181 4.10 11.95 -15.20
CA HIS A 181 3.93 12.79 -16.38
C HIS A 181 2.49 12.81 -16.89
N ARG A 182 1.76 11.69 -16.79
CA ARG A 182 0.37 11.62 -17.24
C ARG A 182 -0.57 12.49 -16.41
N PHE A 183 -0.39 12.51 -15.09
CA PHE A 183 -1.26 13.27 -14.19
C PHE A 183 -0.67 14.63 -13.78
N GLY A 184 0.54 14.96 -14.23
CA GLY A 184 1.24 16.19 -13.87
C GLY A 184 1.69 16.22 -12.41
N LEU A 185 1.90 15.05 -11.80
CA LEU A 185 2.29 14.96 -10.40
C LEU A 185 3.78 15.31 -10.24
N PRO A 186 4.16 15.88 -9.07
CA PRO A 186 5.54 16.26 -8.79
C PRO A 186 6.48 15.04 -8.67
N GLN A 187 7.79 15.22 -8.87
CA GLN A 187 8.79 14.16 -8.69
C GLN A 187 8.97 13.74 -7.23
N LEU A 188 8.56 14.56 -6.26
CA LEU A 188 8.51 14.19 -4.85
C LEU A 188 7.35 13.25 -4.52
N PHE A 189 6.40 13.05 -5.44
CA PHE A 189 5.24 12.20 -5.22
C PHE A 189 5.65 10.75 -4.90
N PRO A 190 5.14 10.19 -3.79
CA PRO A 190 5.45 8.83 -3.36
C PRO A 190 4.60 7.78 -4.10
N TYR A 191 5.00 7.47 -5.33
CA TYR A 191 4.29 6.52 -6.20
C TYR A 191 4.17 5.11 -5.60
N SER A 192 5.21 4.59 -4.94
CA SER A 192 5.16 3.24 -4.35
C SER A 192 4.08 3.13 -3.27
N LYS A 193 3.87 4.19 -2.48
CA LYS A 193 2.83 4.27 -1.45
C LYS A 193 1.45 4.31 -2.05
N TYR A 194 1.29 5.14 -3.08
CA TYR A 194 0.04 5.26 -3.80
C TYR A 194 -0.40 3.90 -4.35
N LEU A 195 0.50 3.21 -5.05
CA LEU A 195 0.21 1.89 -5.62
C LEU A 195 -0.10 0.86 -4.52
N ASN A 196 0.65 0.84 -3.42
CA ASN A 196 0.40 -0.07 -2.30
C ASN A 196 -0.97 0.18 -1.64
N ARG A 197 -1.37 1.45 -1.48
CA ARG A 197 -2.67 1.81 -0.90
C ARG A 197 -3.82 1.48 -1.84
N ALA A 198 -3.65 1.72 -3.14
CA ALA A 198 -4.60 1.29 -4.16
C ALA A 198 -4.76 -0.23 -4.16
N GLN A 199 -3.67 -1.00 -4.09
CA GLN A 199 -3.73 -2.46 -3.97
C GLN A 199 -4.46 -2.91 -2.71
N ALA A 200 -4.17 -2.31 -1.55
CA ALA A 200 -4.84 -2.66 -0.29
C ALA A 200 -6.36 -2.43 -0.35
N ASN A 201 -6.79 -1.32 -0.96
CA ASN A 201 -8.21 -1.03 -1.17
C ASN A 201 -8.87 -2.09 -2.08
N GLN A 202 -8.18 -2.47 -3.16
CA GLN A 202 -8.64 -3.51 -4.09
C GLN A 202 -8.69 -4.92 -3.44
N ILE A 203 -7.75 -5.25 -2.55
CA ILE A 203 -7.76 -6.52 -1.79
C ILE A 203 -8.93 -6.55 -0.80
N ALA A 204 -9.31 -5.41 -0.21
CA ALA A 204 -10.46 -5.36 0.68
C ALA A 204 -11.76 -5.72 -0.05
N HIS A 205 -11.94 -5.22 -1.28
CA HIS A 205 -13.06 -5.60 -2.15
C HIS A 205 -13.01 -7.06 -2.62
N MET A 206 -11.85 -7.69 -2.55
CA MET A 206 -11.63 -9.07 -2.99
C MET A 206 -12.30 -10.12 -2.10
N ILE A 207 -12.53 -9.78 -0.82
CA ILE A 207 -13.16 -10.68 0.16
C ILE A 207 -14.69 -10.55 0.12
N GLU A 208 -15.23 -9.48 -0.46
CA GLU A 208 -16.67 -9.22 -0.52
C GLU A 208 -17.28 -9.92 -1.75
N VAL A 209 -18.13 -10.92 -1.51
CA VAL A 209 -18.87 -11.61 -2.59
C VAL A 209 -20.16 -10.84 -2.88
N GLU A 210 -20.22 -10.16 -4.02
CA GLU A 210 -21.42 -9.45 -4.46
C GLU A 210 -22.56 -10.44 -4.83
N PRO A 211 -23.85 -10.05 -4.67
CA PRO A 211 -25.01 -10.86 -5.07
C PRO A 211 -24.94 -11.46 -6.48
N ALA A 212 -24.40 -10.70 -7.44
CA ALA A 212 -24.26 -11.15 -8.82
C ALA A 212 -23.29 -12.33 -8.98
N MET A 213 -22.27 -12.43 -8.12
CA MET A 213 -21.30 -13.51 -8.14
C MET A 213 -21.92 -14.84 -7.74
N TRP A 214 -22.89 -14.84 -6.82
CA TRP A 214 -23.66 -16.04 -6.46
C TRP A 214 -24.39 -16.64 -7.65
N ILE A 215 -24.96 -15.81 -8.52
CA ILE A 215 -25.62 -16.28 -9.75
C ILE A 215 -24.61 -17.00 -10.64
N VAL A 216 -23.40 -16.44 -10.81
CA VAL A 216 -22.36 -17.06 -11.65
C VAL A 216 -21.84 -18.35 -11.02
N LEU A 217 -21.64 -18.38 -9.69
CA LEU A 217 -21.24 -19.60 -8.97
C LEU A 217 -22.27 -20.71 -9.15
N LEU A 218 -23.56 -20.39 -9.03
CA LEU A 218 -24.63 -21.35 -9.27
C LEU A 218 -24.64 -21.85 -10.71
N ILE A 219 -24.45 -20.97 -11.71
CA ILE A 219 -24.34 -21.36 -13.11
C ILE A 219 -23.20 -22.37 -13.30
N VAL A 220 -22.01 -22.12 -12.74
CA VAL A 220 -20.89 -23.05 -12.88
C VAL A 220 -21.16 -24.37 -12.13
N ALA A 221 -21.73 -24.31 -10.93
CA ALA A 221 -22.06 -25.51 -10.17
C ALA A 221 -23.10 -26.39 -10.90
N TRP A 222 -24.14 -25.78 -11.49
CA TRP A 222 -25.11 -26.48 -12.33
C TRP A 222 -24.49 -27.01 -13.62
N ALA A 223 -23.51 -26.29 -14.20
CA ALA A 223 -22.76 -26.79 -15.35
C ALA A 223 -21.90 -28.01 -15.02
N ILE A 224 -21.31 -28.07 -13.82
CA ILE A 224 -20.59 -29.26 -13.32
C ILE A 224 -21.57 -30.43 -13.17
N CYS A 225 -22.74 -30.23 -12.55
CA CYS A 225 -23.79 -31.26 -12.48
C CYS A 225 -24.22 -31.74 -13.88
N GLY A 226 -24.42 -30.81 -14.82
CA GLY A 226 -24.80 -31.15 -16.19
C GLY A 226 -23.73 -31.97 -16.91
N LEU A 227 -22.45 -31.65 -16.71
CA LEU A 227 -21.33 -32.41 -17.28
C LEU A 227 -21.24 -33.82 -16.67
N LEU A 228 -21.48 -33.96 -15.37
CA LEU A 228 -21.52 -35.24 -14.68
C LEU A 228 -22.55 -36.19 -15.29
N GLU A 229 -23.78 -35.72 -15.49
CA GLU A 229 -24.84 -36.50 -16.14
C GLU A 229 -24.47 -36.90 -17.58
N ILE A 230 -23.77 -36.03 -18.31
CA ILE A 230 -23.29 -36.35 -19.67
C ILE A 230 -22.23 -37.45 -19.60
N LEU A 231 -21.25 -37.35 -18.71
CA LEU A 231 -20.19 -38.37 -18.55
C LEU A 231 -20.77 -39.73 -18.17
N LYS A 232 -21.71 -39.77 -17.23
CA LYS A 232 -22.43 -40.98 -16.83
C LYS A 232 -23.16 -41.67 -17.99
N THR A 233 -23.65 -40.90 -18.97
CA THR A 233 -24.26 -41.48 -20.18
C THR A 233 -23.26 -42.00 -21.21
N LEU A 234 -22.02 -41.51 -21.18
CA LEU A 234 -20.97 -41.90 -22.12
C LEU A 234 -20.13 -43.08 -21.62
N ASP A 235 -19.89 -43.19 -20.32
CA ASP A 235 -19.02 -44.21 -19.73
C ASP A 235 -19.74 -44.92 -18.58
N THR A 236 -20.24 -46.14 -18.83
CA THR A 236 -21.17 -46.84 -17.92
C THR A 236 -20.48 -47.73 -16.89
N ASP A 237 -19.15 -47.90 -16.98
CA ASP A 237 -18.37 -48.86 -16.20
C ASP A 237 -17.55 -48.22 -15.06
N MET A 238 -17.60 -46.88 -14.88
CA MET A 238 -16.82 -46.15 -13.87
C MET A 238 -17.68 -45.82 -12.62
N PRO A 239 -17.13 -45.87 -11.39
CA PRO A 239 -17.89 -45.49 -10.19
C PRO A 239 -18.17 -43.98 -10.14
N GLU A 240 -19.29 -43.60 -9.52
CA GLU A 240 -19.81 -42.21 -9.52
C GLU A 240 -18.84 -41.18 -8.91
N SER A 241 -17.95 -41.60 -7.99
CA SER A 241 -16.89 -40.75 -7.40
C SER A 241 -15.85 -40.32 -8.43
N HIS A 242 -15.40 -41.25 -9.28
CA HIS A 242 -14.39 -40.97 -10.31
C HIS A 242 -14.94 -40.04 -11.41
N GLU A 243 -16.21 -40.18 -11.80
CA GLU A 243 -16.88 -39.28 -12.75
C GLU A 243 -16.93 -37.83 -12.24
N LEU A 244 -17.13 -37.65 -10.92
CA LEU A 244 -17.15 -36.35 -10.27
C LEU A 244 -15.77 -35.69 -10.25
N VAL A 245 -14.73 -36.47 -9.95
CA VAL A 245 -13.34 -36.00 -9.97
C VAL A 245 -12.90 -35.62 -11.39
N GLU A 246 -13.28 -36.39 -12.41
CA GLU A 246 -12.97 -36.07 -13.80
C GLU A 246 -13.68 -34.79 -14.26
N SER A 247 -14.99 -34.66 -13.96
CA SER A 247 -15.75 -33.43 -14.21
C SER A 247 -15.09 -32.22 -13.56
N PHE A 248 -14.72 -32.36 -12.29
CA PHE A 248 -14.02 -31.31 -11.53
C PHE A 248 -12.69 -30.93 -12.19
N MET A 249 -11.88 -31.91 -12.57
CA MET A 249 -10.59 -31.70 -13.22
C MET A 249 -10.75 -30.88 -14.51
N MET A 250 -11.74 -31.20 -15.35
CA MET A 250 -12.00 -30.45 -16.59
C MET A 250 -12.28 -28.96 -16.32
N PHE A 251 -13.11 -28.65 -15.32
CA PHE A 251 -13.38 -27.26 -14.93
C PHE A 251 -12.15 -26.57 -14.30
N ALA A 252 -11.36 -27.28 -13.48
CA ALA A 252 -10.16 -26.72 -12.86
C ALA A 252 -9.08 -26.35 -13.90
N TRP A 253 -8.86 -27.21 -14.91
CA TRP A 253 -7.95 -26.92 -16.03
C TRP A 253 -8.49 -25.83 -16.96
N GLY A 254 -9.80 -25.82 -17.23
CA GLY A 254 -10.46 -24.74 -17.96
C GLY A 254 -10.29 -23.39 -17.25
N LEU A 255 -10.41 -23.36 -15.93
CA LEU A 255 -10.19 -22.17 -15.12
C LEU A 255 -8.72 -21.72 -15.13
N LEU A 256 -7.77 -22.66 -15.09
CA LEU A 256 -6.35 -22.35 -15.23
C LEU A 256 -6.04 -21.70 -16.59
N LEU A 257 -6.60 -22.23 -17.68
CA LEU A 257 -6.46 -21.63 -19.01
C LEU A 257 -7.00 -20.20 -19.03
N LEU A 258 -8.16 -19.95 -18.41
CA LEU A 258 -8.75 -18.61 -18.30
C LEU A 258 -7.85 -17.65 -17.51
N HIS A 259 -7.25 -18.10 -16.40
CA HIS A 259 -6.28 -17.32 -15.63
C HIS A 259 -5.04 -16.99 -16.47
N VAL A 260 -4.50 -17.97 -17.23
CA VAL A 260 -3.35 -17.75 -18.11
C VAL A 260 -3.68 -16.71 -19.19
N MET A 261 -4.83 -16.84 -19.86
CA MET A 261 -5.28 -15.86 -20.86
C MET A 261 -5.39 -14.45 -20.27
N MET A 262 -5.97 -14.32 -19.08
CA MET A 262 -6.10 -13.03 -18.40
C MET A 262 -4.74 -12.46 -17.99
N CYS A 263 -3.84 -13.30 -17.47
CA CYS A 263 -2.48 -12.90 -17.11
C CYS A 263 -1.70 -12.39 -18.33
N LEU A 264 -1.78 -13.10 -19.46
CA LEU A 264 -1.14 -12.67 -20.71
C LEU A 264 -1.72 -11.34 -21.22
N TYR A 265 -3.03 -11.13 -21.10
CA TYR A 265 -3.66 -9.87 -21.49
C TYR A 265 -3.14 -8.69 -20.65
N PHE A 266 -3.13 -8.80 -19.31
CA PHE A 266 -2.64 -7.71 -18.47
C PHE A 266 -1.14 -7.49 -18.64
N ARG A 267 -0.36 -8.56 -18.79
CA ARG A 267 1.06 -8.45 -19.08
C ARG A 267 1.33 -7.76 -20.41
N SER A 268 0.48 -8.00 -21.42
CA SER A 268 0.53 -7.27 -22.69
C SER A 268 0.18 -5.78 -22.50
N CYS A 269 -0.80 -5.46 -21.66
CA CYS A 269 -1.14 -4.08 -21.31
C CYS A 269 0.03 -3.36 -20.62
N VAL A 270 0.67 -3.99 -19.62
CA VAL A 270 1.86 -3.44 -18.94
C VAL A 270 3.01 -3.24 -19.93
N HIS A 271 3.27 -4.20 -20.82
CA HIS A 271 4.29 -4.05 -21.85
C HIS A 271 3.97 -2.88 -22.80
N HIS A 272 2.70 -2.66 -23.13
CA HIS A 272 2.29 -1.51 -23.93
C HIS A 272 2.53 -0.19 -23.19
N LEU A 273 2.20 -0.13 -21.88
CA LEU A 273 2.51 1.03 -21.03
C LEU A 273 4.02 1.30 -20.96
N LEU A 274 4.83 0.26 -20.76
CA LEU A 274 6.29 0.39 -20.73
C LEU A 274 6.84 0.92 -22.05
N HIS A 275 6.32 0.45 -23.18
CA HIS A 275 6.73 0.96 -24.48
C HIS A 275 6.38 2.45 -24.65
N SER A 276 5.20 2.88 -24.19
CA SER A 276 4.83 4.30 -24.11
C SER A 276 5.69 5.11 -23.15
N ALA A 277 6.28 4.47 -22.13
CA ALA A 277 7.22 5.06 -21.18
C ALA A 277 8.67 5.11 -21.70
N ALA A 278 8.90 4.90 -23.00
CA ALA A 278 10.22 4.85 -23.65
C ALA A 278 11.09 3.61 -23.31
N PHE A 279 10.47 2.51 -22.86
CA PHE A 279 11.16 1.23 -22.74
C PHE A 279 11.49 0.65 -24.12
N SER A 280 12.76 0.29 -24.33
CA SER A 280 13.26 -0.38 -25.52
C SER A 280 13.91 -1.71 -25.17
N ASN A 281 13.71 -2.72 -26.02
CA ASN A 281 14.42 -4.00 -25.91
C ASN A 281 15.90 -3.87 -26.28
N ASP A 282 16.26 -2.87 -27.09
CA ASP A 282 17.66 -2.58 -27.38
C ASP A 282 18.31 -1.81 -26.22
N LYS A 283 19.43 -2.35 -25.74
CA LYS A 283 20.14 -1.82 -24.56
C LYS A 283 20.69 -0.42 -24.82
N ALA A 284 21.19 -0.14 -26.04
CA ALA A 284 21.78 1.15 -26.35
C ALA A 284 20.73 2.27 -26.33
N THR A 285 19.59 2.03 -26.99
CA THR A 285 18.45 2.95 -26.97
C THR A 285 17.83 3.08 -25.57
N LEU A 286 17.73 2.00 -24.81
CA LEU A 286 17.25 2.05 -23.41
C LEU A 286 18.16 2.91 -22.53
N VAL A 287 19.48 2.75 -22.62
CA VAL A 287 20.44 3.55 -21.84
C VAL A 287 20.41 5.01 -22.25
N ALA A 288 20.30 5.31 -23.55
CA ALA A 288 20.15 6.69 -24.03
C ALA A 288 18.88 7.35 -23.49
N ASN A 289 17.75 6.63 -23.52
CA ASN A 289 16.49 7.10 -22.95
C ASN A 289 16.61 7.30 -21.44
N LEU A 290 17.21 6.37 -20.71
CA LEU A 290 17.40 6.48 -19.26
C LEU A 290 18.31 7.64 -18.86
N ASN A 291 19.35 7.95 -19.65
CA ASN A 291 20.19 9.13 -19.41
C ASN A 291 19.41 10.43 -19.60
N ALA A 292 18.65 10.55 -20.70
CA ALA A 292 17.80 11.72 -20.92
C ALA A 292 16.77 11.90 -19.79
N ILE A 293 16.22 10.78 -19.29
CA ILE A 293 15.32 10.77 -18.14
C ILE A 293 16.03 11.23 -16.87
N ALA A 294 17.25 10.77 -16.63
CA ALA A 294 18.02 11.14 -15.45
C ALA A 294 18.32 12.64 -15.43
N ASP A 295 18.64 13.23 -16.58
CA ASP A 295 18.88 14.66 -16.72
C ASP A 295 17.61 15.48 -16.44
N GLU A 296 16.48 15.08 -17.02
CA GLU A 296 15.18 15.73 -16.77
C GLU A 296 14.74 15.60 -15.30
N GLU A 297 14.90 14.41 -14.70
CA GLU A 297 14.60 14.19 -13.28
C GLU A 297 15.49 15.07 -12.42
N ALA A 298 16.81 15.14 -12.69
CA ALA A 298 17.74 15.96 -11.92
C ALA A 298 17.42 17.47 -12.02
N GLU A 299 16.94 17.94 -13.16
CA GLU A 299 16.48 19.32 -13.33
C GLU A 299 15.17 19.57 -12.57
N ALA A 300 14.19 18.67 -12.68
CA ALA A 300 12.93 18.77 -11.96
C ALA A 300 13.16 18.81 -10.44
N TRP A 301 14.01 17.92 -9.92
CA TRP A 301 14.36 17.86 -8.49
C TRP A 301 14.99 19.15 -7.97
N LYS A 302 15.79 19.86 -8.78
CA LYS A 302 16.38 21.15 -8.39
C LYS A 302 15.34 22.27 -8.27
N ASN A 303 14.29 22.19 -9.08
CA ASN A 303 13.27 23.24 -9.20
C ASN A 303 12.03 22.97 -8.33
N GLU A 304 11.98 21.82 -7.66
CA GLU A 304 10.79 21.33 -6.96
C GLU A 304 10.97 21.45 -5.44
N GLU A 305 10.31 22.44 -4.85
CA GLU A 305 10.21 22.60 -3.40
C GLU A 305 9.08 21.75 -2.83
N ALA A 306 9.26 21.21 -1.62
CA ALA A 306 8.28 20.32 -0.99
C ALA A 306 6.91 20.98 -0.76
N ASP A 307 6.89 22.25 -0.37
CA ASP A 307 5.64 23.01 -0.14
C ASP A 307 4.91 23.30 -1.46
N LYS A 308 5.65 23.68 -2.50
CA LYS A 308 5.12 23.86 -3.86
C LYS A 308 4.62 22.54 -4.45
N ALA A 309 5.32 21.42 -4.19
CA ALA A 309 4.89 20.10 -4.60
C ALA A 309 3.58 19.70 -3.90
N LEU A 310 3.43 20.00 -2.61
CA LEU A 310 2.20 19.75 -1.86
C LEU A 310 1.03 20.56 -2.42
N GLU A 311 1.25 21.84 -2.78
CA GLU A 311 0.24 22.69 -3.42
C GLU A 311 -0.22 22.12 -4.77
N VAL A 312 0.73 21.70 -5.63
CA VAL A 312 0.43 21.07 -6.92
C VAL A 312 -0.36 19.78 -6.74
N MET A 313 0.03 18.93 -5.79
CA MET A 313 -0.71 17.70 -5.47
C MET A 313 -2.13 17.99 -4.98
N GLY A 314 -2.31 18.98 -4.11
CA GLY A 314 -3.62 19.40 -3.60
C GLY A 314 -4.53 19.92 -4.72
N CYS A 315 -4.00 20.73 -5.63
CA CYS A 315 -4.75 21.21 -6.80
C CYS A 315 -5.17 20.06 -7.72
N ILE A 316 -4.29 19.07 -7.95
CA ILE A 316 -4.62 17.89 -8.77
C ILE A 316 -5.68 17.02 -8.08
N GLN A 317 -5.60 16.88 -6.76
CA GLN A 317 -6.57 16.14 -5.97
C GLN A 317 -7.96 16.78 -6.07
N GLU A 318 -8.08 18.09 -5.79
CA GLU A 318 -9.34 18.84 -5.86
C GLU A 318 -9.96 18.71 -7.26
N HIS A 319 -9.15 18.90 -8.31
CA HIS A 319 -9.62 18.76 -9.68
C HIS A 319 -10.19 17.36 -9.98
N HIS A 320 -9.56 16.30 -9.48
CA HIS A 320 -10.05 14.94 -9.68
C HIS A 320 -11.30 14.63 -8.85
N GLU A 321 -11.40 15.13 -7.62
CA GLU A 321 -12.61 15.03 -6.79
C GLU A 321 -13.81 15.69 -7.48
N GLU A 322 -13.62 16.89 -8.03
CA GLU A 322 -14.66 17.60 -8.79
C GLU A 322 -15.15 16.81 -10.01
N LEU A 323 -14.22 16.25 -10.79
CA LEU A 323 -14.55 15.42 -11.95
C LEU A 323 -15.35 14.17 -11.56
N GLU A 324 -15.06 13.56 -10.42
CA GLU A 324 -15.81 12.42 -9.91
C GLU A 324 -17.22 12.82 -9.47
N LEU A 325 -17.35 13.92 -8.72
CA LEU A 325 -18.65 14.48 -8.33
C LEU A 325 -19.52 14.84 -9.53
N GLN A 326 -18.93 15.44 -10.57
CA GLN A 326 -19.64 15.73 -11.83
C GLN A 326 -20.13 14.45 -12.52
N ARG A 327 -19.30 13.40 -12.58
CA ARG A 327 -19.70 12.10 -13.14
C ARG A 327 -20.84 11.47 -12.35
N GLU A 328 -20.82 11.56 -11.03
CA GLU A 328 -21.92 11.05 -10.20
C GLU A 328 -23.21 11.83 -10.42
N ARG A 329 -23.12 13.16 -10.49
CA ARG A 329 -24.27 14.02 -10.79
C ARG A 329 -24.86 13.70 -12.16
N ASN A 330 -24.03 13.51 -13.18
CA ASN A 330 -24.45 13.16 -14.53
C ASN A 330 -25.09 11.78 -14.61
N LYS A 331 -24.60 10.80 -13.84
CA LYS A 331 -25.24 9.47 -13.70
C LYS A 331 -26.62 9.58 -13.06
N LYS A 332 -26.72 10.31 -11.95
CA LYS A 332 -28.00 10.52 -11.22
C LYS A 332 -29.02 11.27 -12.08
N ALA A 333 -28.57 12.16 -12.96
CA ALA A 333 -29.42 12.92 -13.88
C ALA A 333 -29.83 12.15 -15.16
N GLY A 334 -29.35 10.91 -15.37
CA GLY A 334 -29.71 10.11 -16.55
C GLY A 334 -29.15 10.62 -17.89
N VAL A 335 -28.22 11.59 -17.88
CA VAL A 335 -27.66 12.24 -19.09
C VAL A 335 -26.55 11.41 -19.75
N GLY A 336 -26.40 10.14 -19.36
CA GLY A 336 -25.24 9.29 -19.65
C GLY A 336 -25.01 8.89 -21.11
N HIS A 337 -25.83 9.33 -22.08
CA HIS A 337 -25.76 8.84 -23.46
C HIS A 337 -25.26 9.83 -24.52
N LEU A 338 -25.22 11.14 -24.27
CA LEU A 338 -24.87 12.12 -25.33
C LEU A 338 -23.38 12.49 -25.41
N ASN A 339 -22.56 12.27 -24.38
CA ASN A 339 -21.14 12.70 -24.35
C ASN A 339 -20.12 11.55 -24.29
N LYS A 340 -20.48 10.34 -24.71
CA LYS A 340 -19.65 9.14 -24.50
C LYS A 340 -18.33 9.09 -25.29
N ARG A 341 -18.05 10.04 -26.18
CA ARG A 341 -16.91 9.98 -27.12
C ARG A 341 -15.83 11.06 -26.95
N ARG A 342 -15.93 11.97 -25.98
CA ARG A 342 -14.91 13.04 -25.80
C ARG A 342 -14.38 13.26 -24.37
N ASP A 343 -14.95 12.61 -23.36
CA ASP A 343 -14.58 12.82 -21.94
C ASP A 343 -13.69 11.71 -21.34
N SER A 344 -13.12 10.81 -22.15
CA SER A 344 -12.45 9.60 -21.63
C SER A 344 -11.10 9.81 -20.94
N PHE A 345 -10.55 11.04 -20.89
CA PHE A 345 -9.28 11.33 -20.20
C PHE A 345 -9.20 12.73 -19.54
N SER A 346 -10.31 13.26 -18.99
CA SER A 346 -10.36 14.69 -18.60
C SER A 346 -9.53 15.14 -17.37
N GLY A 347 -8.80 14.24 -16.71
CA GLY A 347 -7.87 14.59 -15.61
C GLY A 347 -6.39 14.38 -16.00
N VAL A 348 -6.13 14.08 -17.27
CA VAL A 348 -4.80 13.79 -17.81
C VAL A 348 -4.21 15.08 -18.39
N MET A 349 -2.92 15.34 -18.15
CA MET A 349 -2.27 16.57 -18.59
C MET A 349 -2.26 16.71 -20.12
N PRO A 350 -2.52 17.92 -20.66
CA PRO A 350 -2.50 18.18 -22.09
C PRO A 350 -1.08 17.96 -22.65
N GLY A 351 -0.96 17.12 -23.70
CA GLY A 351 0.34 16.77 -24.30
C GLY A 351 0.95 15.45 -23.83
N SER A 352 0.33 14.76 -22.87
CA SER A 352 0.72 13.40 -22.46
C SER A 352 0.42 12.36 -23.56
N PRO A 353 1.17 11.23 -23.60
CA PRO A 353 0.97 10.21 -24.62
C PRO A 353 -0.45 9.61 -24.52
N SER A 354 -1.18 9.62 -25.64
CA SER A 354 -2.52 9.03 -25.73
C SER A 354 -2.43 7.51 -25.63
N ILE A 355 -2.66 6.97 -24.43
CA ILE A 355 -2.68 5.53 -24.19
C ILE A 355 -4.12 5.04 -24.32
N GLU A 356 -4.46 4.53 -25.50
CA GLU A 356 -5.72 3.83 -25.76
C GLU A 356 -5.50 2.33 -25.75
N ILE A 357 -5.74 1.69 -24.61
CA ILE A 357 -5.72 0.22 -24.53
C ILE A 357 -7.04 -0.32 -25.11
N ARG A 358 -6.95 -1.12 -26.17
CA ARG A 358 -8.12 -1.76 -26.78
C ARG A 358 -8.83 -2.64 -25.75
N PHE A 359 -10.16 -2.52 -25.68
CA PHE A 359 -11.04 -3.30 -24.81
C PHE A 359 -10.82 -3.15 -23.30
N PHE A 360 -10.15 -2.09 -22.84
CA PHE A 360 -9.99 -1.85 -21.41
C PHE A 360 -11.19 -1.08 -20.83
N SER A 361 -11.99 -1.76 -20.02
CA SER A 361 -12.98 -1.15 -19.13
C SER A 361 -12.65 -1.47 -17.69
N HIS A 362 -12.37 -0.44 -16.89
CA HIS A 362 -12.03 -0.60 -15.47
C HIS A 362 -13.05 -1.47 -14.73
N LYS A 363 -14.35 -1.17 -14.89
CA LYS A 363 -15.42 -1.90 -14.19
C LYS A 363 -15.53 -3.36 -14.64
N GLY A 364 -15.42 -3.60 -15.95
CA GLY A 364 -15.54 -4.95 -16.50
C GLY A 364 -14.38 -5.84 -16.08
N TRP A 365 -13.15 -5.32 -16.16
CA TRP A 365 -11.95 -6.07 -15.76
C TRP A 365 -11.87 -6.27 -14.24
N HIS A 366 -12.32 -5.29 -13.44
CA HIS A 366 -12.47 -5.48 -11.99
C HIS A 366 -13.39 -6.67 -11.68
N ILE A 367 -14.59 -6.69 -12.26
CA ILE A 367 -15.53 -7.82 -12.10
C ILE A 367 -14.90 -9.12 -12.59
N GLY A 368 -14.20 -9.10 -13.73
CA GLY A 368 -13.51 -10.28 -14.27
C GLY A 368 -12.45 -10.85 -13.31
N VAL A 369 -11.60 -10.01 -12.72
CA VAL A 369 -10.54 -10.45 -11.80
C VAL A 369 -11.15 -11.06 -10.55
N MET A 370 -12.17 -10.39 -9.99
CA MET A 370 -12.90 -10.87 -8.83
C MET A 370 -13.64 -12.18 -9.11
N LEU A 371 -14.23 -12.32 -10.29
CA LEU A 371 -14.92 -13.54 -10.69
C LEU A 371 -13.96 -14.74 -10.78
N LEU A 372 -12.79 -14.56 -11.38
CA LEU A 372 -11.78 -15.63 -11.50
C LEU A 372 -11.31 -16.11 -10.12
N LEU A 373 -11.04 -15.17 -9.21
CA LEU A 373 -10.73 -15.48 -7.82
C LEU A 373 -11.85 -16.29 -7.16
N ILE A 374 -13.10 -15.78 -7.24
CA ILE A 374 -14.24 -16.37 -6.54
C ILE A 374 -14.50 -17.78 -7.06
N LEU A 375 -14.38 -17.97 -8.37
CA LEU A 375 -14.51 -19.27 -9.00
C LEU A 375 -13.39 -20.22 -8.57
N ASN A 376 -12.15 -19.74 -8.43
CA ASN A 376 -11.05 -20.55 -7.91
C ASN A 376 -11.28 -20.96 -6.45
N GLY A 377 -11.72 -20.04 -5.59
CA GLY A 377 -12.09 -20.34 -4.20
C GLY A 377 -13.25 -21.33 -4.09
N PHE A 378 -14.23 -21.23 -5.00
CA PHE A 378 -15.33 -22.18 -5.10
C PHE A 378 -14.88 -23.57 -5.54
N LEU A 379 -14.00 -23.67 -6.56
CA LEU A 379 -13.44 -24.97 -6.95
C LEU A 379 -12.55 -25.57 -5.85
N ILE A 380 -11.78 -24.77 -5.11
CA ILE A 380 -11.04 -25.25 -3.91
C ILE A 380 -12.01 -25.83 -2.89
N THR A 381 -13.15 -25.17 -2.68
CA THR A 381 -14.18 -25.64 -1.76
C THR A 381 -14.78 -26.96 -2.20
N LEU A 382 -15.16 -27.08 -3.48
CA LEU A 382 -15.67 -28.33 -4.04
C LEU A 382 -14.61 -29.44 -3.99
N PHE A 383 -13.34 -29.14 -4.24
CA PHE A 383 -12.26 -30.11 -4.10
C PHE A 383 -12.19 -30.68 -2.68
N VAL A 384 -12.21 -29.82 -1.67
CA VAL A 384 -12.17 -30.22 -0.25
C VAL A 384 -13.41 -31.04 0.14
N GLN A 385 -14.58 -30.74 -0.42
CA GLN A 385 -15.83 -31.40 -0.05
C GLN A 385 -16.14 -32.68 -0.84
N CYS A 386 -15.69 -32.77 -2.08
CA CYS A 386 -16.11 -33.82 -3.00
C CYS A 386 -14.97 -34.73 -3.43
N ALA A 387 -13.75 -34.21 -3.60
CA ALA A 387 -12.66 -34.96 -4.22
C ALA A 387 -11.55 -35.37 -3.23
N PHE A 388 -11.41 -34.68 -2.10
CA PHE A 388 -10.30 -34.88 -1.18
C PHE A 388 -10.28 -36.27 -0.53
N TYR A 389 -11.46 -36.85 -0.26
CA TYR A 389 -11.58 -38.18 0.34
C TYR A 389 -11.19 -39.29 -0.65
N ASP A 390 -11.59 -39.16 -1.91
CA ASP A 390 -11.32 -40.13 -2.97
C ASP A 390 -9.85 -40.09 -3.45
N MET A 391 -9.03 -39.17 -2.94
CA MET A 391 -7.62 -39.05 -3.32
C MET A 391 -6.79 -40.27 -2.92
N ASP A 392 -7.15 -40.94 -1.82
CA ASP A 392 -6.48 -42.16 -1.37
C ASP A 392 -6.76 -43.31 -2.34
N ASP A 393 -8.01 -43.47 -2.78
CA ASP A 393 -8.41 -44.46 -3.79
C ASP A 393 -7.75 -44.18 -5.15
N ILE A 394 -7.73 -42.91 -5.59
CA ILE A 394 -7.05 -42.49 -6.83
C ILE A 394 -5.53 -42.74 -6.75
N TYR A 395 -4.94 -42.57 -5.57
CA TYR A 395 -3.52 -42.84 -5.35
C TYR A 395 -3.22 -44.34 -5.44
N GLU A 396 -4.08 -45.18 -4.89
CA GLU A 396 -3.95 -46.63 -4.96
C GLU A 396 -4.13 -47.15 -6.40
N ASP A 397 -5.09 -46.60 -7.15
CA ASP A 397 -5.43 -47.06 -8.51
C ASP A 397 -4.51 -46.52 -9.61
N PHE A 398 -4.13 -45.23 -9.55
CA PHE A 398 -3.41 -44.54 -10.63
C PHE A 398 -2.04 -43.97 -10.21
N GLY A 399 -1.67 -44.06 -8.93
CA GLY A 399 -0.37 -43.65 -8.40
C GLY A 399 -0.23 -42.14 -8.13
N THR A 400 1.00 -41.72 -7.80
CA THR A 400 1.29 -40.35 -7.30
C THR A 400 0.96 -39.22 -8.28
N LEU A 401 1.02 -39.47 -9.60
CA LEU A 401 1.01 -38.40 -10.60
C LEU A 401 -0.41 -37.80 -10.80
N PRO A 402 -1.47 -38.60 -11.01
CA PRO A 402 -2.84 -38.09 -11.07
C PRO A 402 -3.28 -37.41 -9.77
N THR A 403 -2.94 -37.97 -8.60
CA THR A 403 -3.21 -37.38 -7.29
C THR A 403 -2.63 -35.96 -7.14
N VAL A 404 -1.46 -35.68 -7.73
CA VAL A 404 -0.89 -34.32 -7.71
C VAL A 404 -1.54 -33.42 -8.76
N MET A 405 -1.95 -33.95 -9.92
CA MET A 405 -2.55 -33.18 -11.00
C MET A 405 -3.93 -32.62 -10.68
N VAL A 406 -4.70 -33.24 -9.78
CA VAL A 406 -6.05 -32.78 -9.40
C VAL A 406 -6.02 -31.40 -8.69
N PRO A 407 -5.25 -31.20 -7.59
CA PRO A 407 -5.20 -29.89 -6.93
C PRO A 407 -4.29 -28.87 -7.62
N LEU A 408 -3.38 -29.30 -8.50
CA LEU A 408 -2.33 -28.46 -9.08
C LEU A 408 -2.86 -27.18 -9.76
N PRO A 409 -3.90 -27.21 -10.63
CA PRO A 409 -4.43 -26.01 -11.28
C PRO A 409 -4.89 -24.95 -10.26
N LEU A 410 -5.54 -25.38 -9.18
CA LEU A 410 -6.08 -24.49 -8.14
C LEU A 410 -4.96 -23.79 -7.36
N VAL A 411 -3.90 -24.54 -7.03
CA VAL A 411 -2.73 -24.02 -6.31
C VAL A 411 -1.96 -23.04 -7.20
N ILE A 412 -1.74 -23.37 -8.48
CA ILE A 412 -1.09 -22.47 -9.43
C ILE A 412 -1.89 -21.16 -9.58
N ASN A 413 -3.22 -21.25 -9.71
CA ASN A 413 -4.10 -20.09 -9.78
C ASN A 413 -3.96 -19.22 -8.53
N ALA A 414 -4.10 -19.82 -7.34
CA ALA A 414 -4.11 -19.09 -6.07
C ALA A 414 -2.76 -18.44 -5.73
N VAL A 415 -1.64 -19.14 -5.92
CA VAL A 415 -0.32 -18.69 -5.45
C VAL A 415 0.43 -17.90 -6.52
N ILE A 416 0.34 -18.30 -7.78
CA ILE A 416 1.18 -17.73 -8.85
C ILE A 416 0.36 -16.76 -9.70
N LEU A 417 -0.64 -17.25 -10.43
CA LEU A 417 -1.29 -16.44 -11.48
C LEU A 417 -2.06 -15.27 -10.90
N GLN A 418 -2.82 -15.49 -9.82
CA GLN A 418 -3.66 -14.45 -9.27
C GLN A 418 -2.87 -13.25 -8.73
N ARG A 419 -1.72 -13.49 -8.12
CA ARG A 419 -0.82 -12.42 -7.70
C ARG A 419 -0.41 -11.52 -8.87
N HIS A 420 0.00 -12.12 -10.00
CA HIS A 420 0.44 -11.35 -11.17
C HIS A 420 -0.72 -10.63 -11.83
N ILE A 421 -1.85 -11.33 -12.04
CA ILE A 421 -3.08 -10.74 -12.58
C ILE A 421 -3.49 -9.51 -11.78
N PHE A 422 -3.50 -9.63 -10.44
CA PHE A 422 -3.90 -8.55 -9.56
C PHE A 422 -2.90 -7.38 -9.59
N TYR A 423 -1.60 -7.66 -9.49
CA TYR A 423 -0.57 -6.63 -9.55
C TYR A 423 -0.64 -5.84 -10.87
N ASP A 424 -0.65 -6.55 -12.00
CA ASP A 424 -0.68 -5.94 -13.32
C ASP A 424 -2.00 -5.20 -13.56
N PHE A 425 -3.14 -5.74 -13.10
CA PHE A 425 -4.42 -5.05 -13.16
C PHE A 425 -4.38 -3.72 -12.40
N VAL A 426 -3.85 -3.71 -11.18
CA VAL A 426 -3.77 -2.50 -10.35
C VAL A 426 -2.82 -1.46 -10.96
N VAL A 427 -1.67 -1.88 -11.48
CA VAL A 427 -0.75 -0.98 -12.21
C VAL A 427 -1.43 -0.37 -13.43
N VAL A 428 -2.08 -1.18 -14.26
CA VAL A 428 -2.75 -0.72 -15.48
C VAL A 428 -3.93 0.20 -15.15
N SER A 429 -4.77 -0.18 -14.18
CA SER A 429 -5.95 0.59 -13.80
C SER A 429 -5.57 1.97 -13.27
N ASN A 430 -4.59 2.05 -12.37
CA ASN A 430 -4.13 3.30 -11.77
C ASN A 430 -3.35 4.17 -12.75
N THR A 431 -2.62 3.58 -13.70
CA THR A 431 -1.95 4.34 -14.76
C THR A 431 -2.92 4.94 -15.77
N LEU A 432 -4.10 4.34 -15.96
CA LEU A 432 -5.14 4.86 -16.84
C LEU A 432 -6.07 5.85 -16.14
N ARG A 433 -6.35 5.63 -14.86
CA ARG A 433 -7.23 6.47 -14.05
C ARG A 433 -6.73 6.50 -12.62
N ILE A 434 -6.45 7.70 -12.12
CA ILE A 434 -6.12 7.92 -10.73
C ILE A 434 -7.38 7.74 -9.85
N ASP A 435 -7.24 6.98 -8.77
CA ASP A 435 -8.24 6.88 -7.70
C ASP A 435 -8.09 8.09 -6.75
N SER A 436 -9.12 8.94 -6.72
CA SER A 436 -9.16 10.20 -5.97
C SER A 436 -9.04 9.98 -4.45
N HIS A 437 -9.70 8.94 -3.91
CA HIS A 437 -9.64 8.66 -2.47
C HIS A 437 -8.22 8.25 -2.05
N THR A 438 -7.59 7.37 -2.83
CA THR A 438 -6.21 6.96 -2.54
C THR A 438 -5.21 8.10 -2.73
N LEU A 439 -5.47 9.02 -3.67
CA LEU A 439 -4.65 10.20 -3.86
C LEU A 439 -4.74 11.13 -2.65
N SER A 440 -5.96 11.41 -2.18
CA SER A 440 -6.21 12.22 -0.98
C SER A 440 -5.46 11.71 0.24
N ASP A 441 -5.58 10.42 0.52
CA ASP A 441 -4.84 9.75 1.59
C ASP A 441 -3.31 9.95 1.46
N VAL A 442 -2.78 9.87 0.23
CA VAL A 442 -1.34 10.01 -0.02
C VAL A 442 -0.88 11.46 0.15
N VAL A 443 -1.67 12.43 -0.28
CA VAL A 443 -1.39 13.87 -0.12
C VAL A 443 -1.40 14.26 1.36
N GLU A 444 -2.39 13.82 2.13
CA GLU A 444 -2.44 14.05 3.58
C GLU A 444 -1.19 13.48 4.26
N ASN A 445 -0.85 12.23 3.93
CA ASN A 445 0.37 11.62 4.45
C ASN A 445 1.66 12.35 4.03
N PHE A 446 1.71 12.89 2.82
CA PHE A 446 2.88 13.65 2.35
C PHE A 446 2.99 14.97 3.10
N SER A 447 1.88 15.66 3.35
CA SER A 447 1.82 16.86 4.22
C SER A 447 2.42 16.58 5.59
N GLU A 448 2.03 15.48 6.23
CA GLU A 448 2.62 15.11 7.52
C GLU A 448 4.13 14.79 7.43
N VAL A 449 4.59 14.24 6.31
CA VAL A 449 6.02 13.98 6.08
C VAL A 449 6.80 15.29 5.90
N VAL A 450 6.23 16.29 5.23
CA VAL A 450 6.83 17.63 5.10
C VAL A 450 6.91 18.31 6.46
N HIS A 451 5.89 18.15 7.31
CA HIS A 451 5.93 18.63 8.70
C HIS A 451 7.01 17.90 9.53
N LEU A 452 7.12 16.58 9.41
CA LEU A 452 8.17 15.82 10.10
C LEU A 452 9.57 16.22 9.63
N ARG A 453 9.74 16.60 8.37
CA ARG A 453 11.02 17.09 7.83
C ARG A 453 11.47 18.36 8.55
N SER A 454 10.58 19.34 8.74
CA SER A 454 10.93 20.61 9.40
C SER A 454 11.25 20.43 10.88
N GLU A 455 10.59 19.47 11.56
CA GLU A 455 10.81 19.17 12.98
C GLU A 455 11.89 18.12 13.24
N PHE A 456 12.45 17.48 12.21
CA PHE A 456 13.34 16.32 12.37
C PHE A 456 14.56 16.63 13.25
N ALA A 457 15.27 17.72 12.94
CA ALA A 457 16.53 18.06 13.59
C ALA A 457 16.33 18.47 15.06
N THR A 458 15.31 19.27 15.34
CA THR A 458 14.95 19.72 16.70
C THR A 458 14.43 18.57 17.55
N THR A 459 13.60 17.70 16.97
CA THR A 459 13.07 16.51 17.65
C THR A 459 14.19 15.54 17.98
N LEU A 460 15.08 15.23 17.02
CA LEU A 460 16.21 14.34 17.26
C LEU A 460 17.16 14.90 18.32
N LEU A 461 17.46 16.20 18.27
CA LEU A 461 18.28 16.86 19.28
C LEU A 461 17.63 16.79 20.67
N ASN A 462 16.32 17.04 20.78
CA ASN A 462 15.58 16.92 22.04
C ASN A 462 15.62 15.50 22.62
N HIS A 463 15.56 14.47 21.77
CA HIS A 463 15.67 13.08 22.26
C HIS A 463 17.08 12.76 22.73
N ILE A 464 18.12 13.27 22.04
CA ILE A 464 19.52 13.11 22.45
C ILE A 464 19.77 13.79 23.80
N THR A 465 19.29 15.02 23.99
CA THR A 465 19.45 15.76 25.25
C THR A 465 18.63 15.16 26.39
N GLN A 466 17.41 14.67 26.13
CA GLN A 466 16.58 13.99 27.14
C GLN A 466 17.16 12.66 27.62
N GLN A 467 17.95 11.97 26.79
CA GLN A 467 18.61 10.71 27.15
C GLN A 467 20.03 10.92 27.71
N GLU A 468 20.45 12.18 27.95
CA GLU A 468 21.80 12.55 28.38
C GLU A 468 22.92 12.04 27.46
N LEU A 469 22.60 11.79 26.18
CA LEU A 469 23.55 11.36 25.17
C LEU A 469 24.20 12.57 24.50
N ALA A 470 25.44 12.42 24.05
CA ALA A 470 26.13 13.44 23.30
C ALA A 470 26.01 13.18 21.78
N ILE A 471 26.15 14.25 20.98
CA ILE A 471 26.22 14.13 19.51
C ILE A 471 27.42 13.26 19.08
N SER A 472 28.47 13.20 19.90
CA SER A 472 29.59 12.27 19.73
C SER A 472 29.19 10.80 19.82
N ASP A 473 28.18 10.45 20.63
CA ASP A 473 27.70 9.08 20.79
C ASP A 473 26.91 8.65 19.55
N LEU A 474 26.11 9.56 18.98
CA LEU A 474 25.47 9.36 17.69
C LEU A 474 26.50 9.16 16.58
N GLN A 475 27.55 9.98 16.54
CA GLN A 475 28.61 9.84 15.56
C GLN A 475 29.40 8.53 15.72
N ALA A 476 29.63 8.09 16.95
CA ALA A 476 30.30 6.82 17.24
C ALA A 476 29.46 5.62 16.79
N GLU A 477 28.15 5.63 17.04
CA GLU A 477 27.23 4.56 16.65
C GLU A 477 27.06 4.47 15.12
N LEU A 478 27.03 5.62 14.43
CA LEU A 478 27.03 5.69 12.96
C LEU A 478 28.31 5.10 12.37
N LYS A 479 29.48 5.44 12.93
CA LYS A 479 30.77 4.87 12.53
C LYS A 479 30.89 3.38 12.83
N ALA A 480 30.29 2.91 13.93
CA ALA A 480 30.31 1.49 14.29
C ALA A 480 29.54 0.61 13.30
N ARG A 481 28.52 1.17 12.62
CA ARG A 481 27.75 0.48 11.56
C ARG A 481 28.46 0.49 10.20
N ASP A 482 29.31 1.47 9.92
CA ASP A 482 30.11 1.54 8.70
C ASP A 482 31.38 0.67 8.78
N ARG A 483 31.20 -0.65 8.59
CA ARG A 483 32.31 -1.63 8.58
C ARG A 483 33.34 -1.37 7.48
N THR A 484 32.93 -0.67 6.42
CA THR A 484 33.76 -0.38 5.25
C THR A 484 34.51 0.94 5.35
N SER A 485 34.24 1.76 6.37
CA SER A 485 34.73 3.14 6.49
C SER A 485 34.47 3.96 5.21
N SER A 486 33.36 3.69 4.53
CA SER A 486 33.00 4.32 3.26
C SER A 486 32.53 5.76 3.45
N GLY A 487 32.09 6.14 4.65
CA GLY A 487 31.45 7.44 4.89
C GLY A 487 29.92 7.42 4.73
N PHE A 488 29.35 6.27 4.39
CA PHE A 488 27.94 6.10 4.07
C PHE A 488 27.28 5.07 4.99
N ILE A 489 25.99 5.28 5.24
CA ILE A 489 25.14 4.35 6.00
C ILE A 489 23.86 4.07 5.21
N GLU A 490 23.48 2.80 5.11
CA GLU A 490 22.22 2.40 4.49
C GLU A 490 21.03 3.00 5.26
N VAL A 491 19.97 3.40 4.56
CA VAL A 491 18.80 4.04 5.18
C VAL A 491 18.14 3.15 6.24
N ASP A 492 18.07 1.83 5.98
CA ASP A 492 17.55 0.85 6.96
C ASP A 492 18.41 0.83 8.24
N ASP A 493 19.74 0.90 8.11
CA ASP A 493 20.68 0.93 9.25
C ASP A 493 20.61 2.26 10.00
N LEU A 494 20.48 3.38 9.29
CA LEU A 494 20.31 4.70 9.89
C LEU A 494 19.06 4.75 10.77
N ARG A 495 17.94 4.20 10.28
CA ARG A 495 16.69 4.10 11.05
C ARG A 495 16.89 3.31 12.34
N ASP A 496 17.58 2.18 12.26
CA ASP A 496 17.84 1.35 13.43
C ASP A 496 18.75 2.06 14.44
N VAL A 497 19.75 2.83 13.98
CA VAL A 497 20.58 3.68 14.83
C VAL A 497 19.71 4.73 15.53
N LEU A 498 18.94 5.51 14.78
CA LEU A 498 18.08 6.57 15.32
C LEU A 498 17.01 6.03 16.29
N SER A 499 16.54 4.79 16.08
CA SER A 499 15.62 4.12 16.99
C SER A 499 16.21 3.87 18.39
N LYS A 500 17.54 3.73 18.49
CA LYS A 500 18.27 3.63 19.78
C LYS A 500 18.27 4.97 20.52
N PHE A 501 18.36 6.07 19.79
CA PHE A 501 18.29 7.45 20.31
C PHE A 501 16.85 7.96 20.51
N GLY A 502 15.86 7.06 20.58
CA GLY A 502 14.46 7.39 20.86
C GLY A 502 13.63 7.86 19.65
N PHE A 503 14.24 8.09 18.49
CA PHE A 503 13.53 8.53 17.29
C PHE A 503 13.00 7.33 16.49
N ARG A 504 11.71 7.00 16.67
CA ARG A 504 11.07 5.84 16.04
C ARG A 504 10.04 6.27 15.00
N LEU A 505 10.35 5.98 13.73
CA LEU A 505 9.40 6.10 12.63
C LEU A 505 9.22 4.74 11.95
N THR A 506 8.06 4.55 11.31
CA THR A 506 7.88 3.41 10.39
C THR A 506 8.89 3.53 9.24
N ARG A 507 9.31 2.39 8.68
CA ARG A 507 10.27 2.35 7.57
C ARG A 507 9.91 3.34 6.46
N TYR A 508 8.65 3.30 6.06
CA TYR A 508 8.11 4.13 5.00
C TYR A 508 8.22 5.64 5.31
N ARG A 509 7.74 6.07 6.48
CA ARG A 509 7.81 7.49 6.86
C ARG A 509 9.25 7.95 6.98
N PHE A 510 10.12 7.10 7.51
CA PHE A 510 11.54 7.38 7.61
C PHE A 510 12.18 7.55 6.23
N ASN A 511 11.93 6.64 5.30
CA ASN A 511 12.41 6.69 3.92
C ASN A 511 11.96 7.98 3.22
N SER A 512 10.70 8.37 3.36
CA SER A 512 10.18 9.61 2.78
C SER A 512 10.83 10.87 3.39
N VAL A 513 11.02 10.90 4.71
CA VAL A 513 11.70 12.02 5.40
C VAL A 513 13.16 12.11 4.98
N VAL A 514 13.87 10.98 4.93
CA VAL A 514 15.28 10.92 4.51
C VAL A 514 15.45 11.39 3.06
N LYS A 515 14.57 10.97 2.16
CA LYS A 515 14.57 11.38 0.75
C LYS A 515 14.35 12.89 0.58
N LEU A 516 13.63 13.54 1.52
CA LEU A 516 13.43 15.00 1.52
C LEU A 516 14.55 15.77 2.23
N LEU A 517 15.29 15.13 3.13
CA LEU A 517 16.34 15.76 3.93
C LEU A 517 17.75 15.60 3.34
N PHE A 518 18.02 14.48 2.67
CA PHE A 518 19.36 14.07 2.29
C PHE A 518 19.43 13.62 0.83
N GLU A 519 20.54 13.95 0.17
CA GLU A 519 20.90 13.33 -1.10
C GLU A 519 21.30 11.87 -0.87
N LEU A 520 20.76 10.97 -1.70
CA LEU A 520 20.95 9.51 -1.62
C LEU A 520 21.90 9.05 -2.72
N GLU A 521 22.86 8.19 -2.36
CA GLU A 521 23.65 7.40 -3.32
C GLU A 521 23.17 5.94 -3.27
N GLY A 522 22.41 5.51 -4.28
CA GLY A 522 21.72 4.22 -4.26
C GLY A 522 20.67 4.12 -3.15
N THR A 523 21.05 3.48 -2.03
CA THR A 523 20.20 3.33 -0.82
C THR A 523 20.89 3.84 0.44
N ALA A 524 22.00 4.58 0.30
CA ALA A 524 22.81 5.05 1.41
C ALA A 524 22.86 6.57 1.52
N VAL A 525 23.06 7.05 2.75
CA VAL A 525 23.16 8.47 3.13
C VAL A 525 24.55 8.72 3.73
N ALA A 526 25.16 9.85 3.39
CA ALA A 526 26.39 10.28 4.06
C ALA A 526 26.08 10.68 5.52
N TYR A 527 26.63 9.95 6.50
CA TYR A 527 26.34 10.20 7.90
C TYR A 527 26.87 11.56 8.41
N SER A 528 27.82 12.16 7.67
CA SER A 528 28.29 13.53 7.92
C SER A 528 27.17 14.57 7.77
N ASN A 529 26.24 14.36 6.84
CA ASN A 529 25.10 15.26 6.61
C ASN A 529 24.10 15.17 7.78
N VAL A 530 23.88 13.97 8.31
CA VAL A 530 23.03 13.74 9.48
C VAL A 530 23.58 14.45 10.72
N VAL A 531 24.88 14.28 11.01
CA VAL A 531 25.54 14.94 12.15
C VAL A 531 25.54 16.46 11.98
N ARG A 532 25.80 16.96 10.77
CA ARG A 532 25.79 18.40 10.48
C ARG A 532 24.41 19.02 10.72
N LEU A 533 23.34 18.33 10.33
CA LEU A 533 21.95 18.78 10.53
C LEU A 533 21.63 18.92 12.03
N VAL A 534 22.04 17.95 12.86
CA VAL A 534 21.84 18.00 14.31
C VAL A 534 22.68 19.09 14.97
N LEU A 535 23.92 19.30 14.50
CA LEU A 535 24.79 20.38 14.98
C LEU A 535 24.23 21.78 14.67
N MET A 536 23.59 21.95 13.50
CA MET A 536 22.92 23.20 13.16
C MET A 536 21.75 23.48 14.09
N ALA A 537 20.90 22.47 14.36
CA ALA A 537 19.80 22.59 15.32
C ALA A 537 20.28 22.85 16.76
N GLN A 538 21.46 22.34 17.13
CA GLN A 538 22.08 22.62 18.43
C GLN A 538 22.53 24.08 18.53
N ASN A 539 23.17 24.61 17.49
CA ASN A 539 23.61 26.00 17.46
C ASN A 539 22.41 26.95 17.54
N GLU A 540 21.31 26.67 16.85
CA GLU A 540 20.09 27.47 16.92
C GLU A 540 19.44 27.45 18.31
N ASN A 541 19.33 26.28 18.95
CA ASN A 541 18.87 26.20 20.34
C ASN A 541 19.77 27.00 21.29
N LEU A 542 21.08 27.05 21.02
CA LEU A 542 22.03 27.87 21.78
C LEU A 542 21.81 29.37 21.58
N PHE A 543 21.49 29.80 20.35
CA PHE A 543 21.14 31.18 20.02
C PHE A 543 19.77 31.59 20.59
N GLU A 544 18.79 30.69 20.62
CA GLU A 544 17.50 30.92 21.28
C GLU A 544 17.66 31.02 22.81
N THR A 545 18.44 30.15 23.44
CA THR A 545 18.72 30.25 24.89
C THR A 545 19.57 31.46 25.24
N MET A 546 20.48 31.92 24.37
CA MET A 546 21.22 33.18 24.57
C MET A 546 20.35 34.43 24.34
N SER A 547 19.43 34.41 23.38
CA SER A 547 18.54 35.55 23.10
C SER A 547 17.44 35.71 24.15
N VAL A 548 16.94 34.62 24.74
CA VAL A 548 16.05 34.66 25.91
C VAL A 548 16.78 35.19 27.16
N ARG A 549 18.11 35.06 27.24
CA ARG A 549 18.91 35.61 28.34
C ARG A 549 19.25 37.11 28.19
N GLN A 550 18.96 37.72 27.03
CA GLN A 550 19.24 39.13 26.74
C GLN A 550 18.00 40.04 26.69
N GLN A 551 16.78 39.52 26.79
CA GLN A 551 15.57 40.33 26.97
C GLN A 551 15.18 40.38 28.45
N GLN A 552 15.67 41.40 29.17
CA GLN A 552 15.00 41.86 30.38
C GLN A 552 13.56 42.27 30.02
N PRO A 553 12.53 41.69 30.66
CA PRO A 553 11.16 42.15 30.44
C PRO A 553 11.00 43.56 31.02
N HIS A 554 10.69 44.54 30.16
CA HIS A 554 10.36 45.88 30.59
C HIS A 554 9.09 45.86 31.50
N PRO A 555 9.08 46.59 32.63
CA PRO A 555 8.07 46.47 33.68
C PRO A 555 6.70 47.12 33.37
N LEU A 556 6.35 47.29 32.09
CA LEU A 556 5.10 47.96 31.67
C LEU A 556 4.17 47.09 30.81
N LEU A 557 4.55 45.86 30.48
CA LEU A 557 3.70 44.93 29.73
C LEU A 557 3.12 43.87 30.67
N ARG A 558 2.23 44.34 31.55
CA ARG A 558 1.28 43.47 32.25
C ARG A 558 0.13 43.17 31.28
N PRO A 559 -0.29 41.92 31.06
CA PRO A 559 -1.51 41.64 30.33
C PRO A 559 -2.70 42.21 31.11
N SER A 560 -3.41 43.16 30.51
CA SER A 560 -4.73 43.58 30.98
C SER A 560 -5.75 42.52 30.56
N ASP A 561 -6.40 41.91 31.54
CA ASP A 561 -7.64 41.16 31.37
C ASP A 561 -8.67 42.01 30.61
N MET A 562 -9.29 41.45 29.56
CA MET A 562 -10.61 41.88 29.12
C MET A 562 -11.45 40.70 28.60
N MET A 563 -12.72 40.78 29.02
CA MET A 563 -13.79 39.80 29.01
C MET A 563 -14.29 39.38 27.63
N TYR A 564 -14.92 38.19 27.63
CA TYR A 564 -15.79 37.61 26.61
C TYR A 564 -16.94 38.54 26.17
N ASP A 565 -17.31 38.47 24.88
CA ASP A 565 -18.70 38.19 24.52
C ASP A 565 -18.86 37.55 23.11
N ASP A 566 -20.01 36.91 22.96
CA ASP A 566 -20.42 35.79 22.11
C ASP A 566 -20.91 36.15 20.68
N LEU A 567 -21.13 35.09 19.87
CA LEU A 567 -21.78 34.94 18.55
C LEU A 567 -20.93 34.95 17.26
N GLY A 568 -20.80 33.77 16.65
CA GLY A 568 -20.61 33.61 15.20
C GLY A 568 -20.01 32.28 14.74
N GLN A 569 -20.87 31.31 14.41
CA GLN A 569 -20.60 29.99 13.80
C GLN A 569 -19.37 29.88 12.87
N SER A 570 -18.54 28.86 13.08
CA SER A 570 -17.84 28.15 11.98
C SER A 570 -17.50 26.69 12.33
N SER A 571 -18.03 25.80 11.48
CA SER A 571 -17.61 24.44 11.10
C SER A 571 -16.77 23.59 12.06
N MET A 572 -17.46 22.71 12.80
CA MET A 572 -16.91 21.39 13.16
C MET A 572 -17.05 20.43 11.98
N ARG A 573 -15.94 20.10 11.30
CA ARG A 573 -15.78 18.82 10.61
C ARG A 573 -14.29 18.51 10.50
N SER A 574 -13.93 17.26 10.81
CA SER A 574 -12.60 16.66 10.71
C SER A 574 -11.70 16.72 11.94
N GLN A 575 -12.12 16.08 13.05
CA GLN A 575 -11.21 15.44 14.01
C GLN A 575 -11.93 14.28 14.71
N SER A 576 -12.04 13.12 14.05
CA SER A 576 -12.23 11.86 14.78
C SER A 576 -11.90 10.67 13.88
N ASN A 577 -10.72 10.08 14.04
CA ASN A 577 -10.49 8.64 14.23
C ASN A 577 -8.98 8.34 14.12
N TYR A 578 -8.55 7.28 14.80
CA TYR A 578 -7.18 6.75 14.93
C TYR A 578 -6.32 7.24 16.10
N ASN A 579 -6.70 6.83 17.31
CA ASN A 579 -5.76 6.55 18.41
C ASN A 579 -6.22 5.29 19.15
N ILE A 580 -5.92 4.10 18.62
CA ILE A 580 -6.25 2.80 19.26
C ILE A 580 -5.02 1.89 19.48
N PHE A 581 -3.80 2.26 19.07
CA PHE A 581 -2.63 1.39 19.26
C PHE A 581 -1.39 2.08 19.85
N ASN A 582 -1.57 2.89 20.90
CA ASN A 582 -0.47 3.25 21.80
C ASN A 582 -0.95 3.16 23.25
N SER A 583 -0.89 1.98 23.83
CA SER A 583 -1.03 1.81 25.27
C SER A 583 0.20 1.07 25.79
N THR A 584 1.12 1.79 26.44
CA THR A 584 2.02 1.22 27.44
C THR A 584 2.42 2.29 28.46
N ARG A 585 2.03 2.03 29.72
CA ARG A 585 2.50 2.62 30.99
C ARG A 585 2.31 4.13 31.24
N GLN A 586 1.26 4.46 31.98
CA GLN A 586 1.22 5.63 32.87
C GLN A 586 1.28 5.15 34.33
N VAL A 587 2.20 5.73 35.10
CA VAL A 587 2.30 5.63 36.57
C VAL A 587 1.69 6.92 37.13
N PRO A 588 0.81 6.90 38.16
CA PRO A 588 0.14 8.10 38.64
C PRO A 588 1.00 8.84 39.68
N VAL A 589 1.21 10.14 39.48
CA VAL A 589 1.78 11.05 40.50
C VAL A 589 0.66 11.92 41.06
N MET A 590 0.53 11.90 42.39
CA MET A 590 -0.46 12.62 43.19
C MET A 590 -0.35 14.15 43.08
N ALA A 591 -1.50 14.81 43.23
CA ALA A 591 -1.66 16.26 43.34
C ALA A 591 -1.03 16.85 44.62
N PRO A 592 -0.59 18.13 44.62
CA PRO A 592 -0.13 18.83 45.82
C PRO A 592 -1.27 19.61 46.50
N PRO A 593 -1.23 19.83 47.83
CA PRO A 593 -2.01 20.86 48.49
C PRO A 593 -1.18 22.12 48.77
N SER A 594 -1.92 23.15 49.13
CA SER A 594 -1.69 24.59 49.06
C SER A 594 -1.17 25.26 50.34
N MET A 595 -0.64 26.49 50.17
CA MET A 595 -0.58 27.66 51.09
C MET A 595 0.57 27.73 52.13
N ASP A 596 1.50 28.70 51.96
CA ASP A 596 1.60 29.96 52.72
C ASP A 596 2.97 30.67 52.51
N GLU A 597 2.97 31.99 52.29
CA GLU A 597 4.11 32.94 52.29
C GLU A 597 4.23 33.62 53.68
N PRO A 598 5.18 34.56 54.00
CA PRO A 598 6.51 34.93 53.45
C PRO A 598 7.59 35.21 54.55
N ASN A 599 8.87 35.50 54.20
CA ASN A 599 9.64 36.73 54.56
C ASN A 599 11.15 36.64 54.17
N PRO A 600 11.86 37.80 53.98
CA PRO A 600 13.17 37.92 53.34
C PRO A 600 14.32 38.20 54.33
N SER A 601 15.54 37.81 53.98
CA SER A 601 16.82 38.44 54.34
C SER A 601 17.98 37.56 53.85
N ASP A 602 18.73 38.00 52.85
CA ASP A 602 20.04 38.59 53.11
C ASP A 602 20.77 38.96 51.80
N PHE A 603 21.25 40.20 51.82
CA PHE A 603 22.21 40.78 50.89
C PHE A 603 23.53 40.01 50.90
N VAL A 604 24.22 39.91 49.75
CA VAL A 604 25.59 40.45 49.58
C VAL A 604 25.89 40.68 48.09
N THR A 605 26.17 41.93 47.78
CA THR A 605 26.86 42.51 46.61
C THR A 605 28.32 42.10 46.51
N VAL A 606 28.82 41.80 45.29
CA VAL A 606 30.17 42.19 44.84
C VAL A 606 30.13 42.60 43.36
N ALA A 607 30.86 43.68 43.07
CA ALA A 607 30.79 44.54 41.90
C ALA A 607 31.87 44.24 40.83
N MET A 608 31.55 44.72 39.62
CA MET A 608 32.41 45.40 38.63
C MET A 608 33.69 44.73 38.10
N SER A 609 33.73 44.57 36.78
CA SER A 609 34.61 45.39 35.94
C SER A 609 34.09 45.50 34.51
N SER A 610 33.66 46.70 34.15
CA SER A 610 33.36 47.17 32.80
C SER A 610 34.65 47.44 32.01
N ASN A 611 34.67 47.10 30.73
CA ASN A 611 35.49 47.81 29.74
C ASN A 611 34.64 48.20 28.54
N ILE A 612 34.91 49.41 28.07
CA ILE A 612 34.10 50.29 27.24
C ILE A 612 34.39 50.04 25.74
N LEU A 613 33.31 49.95 24.95
CA LEU A 613 33.02 50.37 23.56
C LEU A 613 34.15 50.50 22.48
N PRO A 614 33.83 50.30 21.18
CA PRO A 614 33.13 51.35 20.44
C PRO A 614 31.94 50.91 19.55
N GLN A 615 30.95 51.79 19.53
CA GLN A 615 29.78 51.85 18.65
C GLN A 615 30.20 52.01 17.18
N PHE A 616 29.57 51.23 16.29
CA PHE A 616 29.31 51.66 14.92
C PHE A 616 27.81 51.80 14.71
N SER A 617 27.43 53.00 14.28
CA SER A 617 26.08 53.44 13.95
C SER A 617 25.62 52.82 12.63
N HIS A 618 24.43 52.21 12.60
CA HIS A 618 23.67 52.11 11.36
C HIS A 618 22.20 52.50 11.57
N ARG A 619 21.80 53.39 10.67
CA ARG A 619 20.58 54.18 10.60
C ARG A 619 19.54 53.42 9.76
N GLY A 620 18.41 53.14 10.40
CA GLY A 620 17.04 52.93 9.90
C GLY A 620 16.75 52.36 8.51
N ALA A 621 15.96 51.28 8.48
CA ALA A 621 14.81 51.12 7.58
C ALA A 621 13.81 50.13 8.20
N ASN A 622 12.56 50.57 8.35
CA ASN A 622 11.41 49.77 8.80
C ASN A 622 11.04 48.73 7.74
N GLY A 623 10.92 47.47 8.16
CA GLY A 623 10.26 46.39 7.43
C GLY A 623 9.86 45.31 8.43
N ASN A 624 8.60 44.88 8.40
CA ASN A 624 8.05 43.84 9.27
C ASN A 624 8.95 42.59 9.25
N ALA A 625 9.65 42.35 10.36
CA ALA A 625 10.54 41.22 10.53
C ALA A 625 9.74 39.93 10.76
N VAL A 626 9.55 39.17 9.69
CA VAL A 626 9.35 37.73 9.80
C VAL A 626 10.67 37.14 10.33
N ARG A 627 10.62 36.45 11.47
CA ARG A 627 11.77 35.73 12.06
C ARG A 627 12.32 34.73 11.03
N PRO A 628 13.64 34.63 10.82
CA PRO A 628 14.21 33.53 10.07
C PRO A 628 14.34 32.33 11.00
N SER A 629 13.36 31.41 11.01
CA SER A 629 13.68 30.02 11.34
C SER A 629 14.35 29.44 10.11
N VAL A 630 15.55 28.86 10.23
CA VAL A 630 16.18 28.14 9.12
C VAL A 630 15.33 26.90 8.88
N SER A 631 14.38 26.98 7.95
CA SER A 631 13.66 25.79 7.52
C SER A 631 14.67 24.83 6.89
N SER A 632 14.40 23.54 6.98
CA SER A 632 15.12 22.47 6.26
C SER A 632 15.27 22.73 4.73
N GLN A 633 14.62 23.77 4.20
CA GLN A 633 14.74 24.32 2.85
C GLN A 633 16.07 25.07 2.63
N ALA A 634 16.47 25.95 3.54
CA ALA A 634 17.75 26.67 3.44
C ALA A 634 18.96 25.72 3.46
N VAL A 635 18.81 24.55 4.10
CA VAL A 635 19.83 23.51 4.14
C VAL A 635 19.85 22.69 2.85
N HIS A 636 18.68 22.30 2.32
CA HIS A 636 18.57 21.67 0.99
C HIS A 636 19.18 22.55 -0.11
N ASP A 637 18.96 23.87 -0.05
CA ASP A 637 19.54 24.83 -0.99
C ASP A 637 21.04 25.03 -0.77
N MET A 638 21.52 25.04 0.49
CA MET A 638 22.95 25.11 0.81
C MET A 638 23.73 23.88 0.32
N PHE A 639 23.13 22.68 0.32
CA PHE A 639 23.76 21.47 -0.21
C PHE A 639 23.75 21.42 -1.74
N ASN A 640 22.67 21.86 -2.40
CA ASN A 640 22.65 22.02 -3.86
C ASN A 640 23.65 23.10 -4.36
N LEU A 641 23.84 24.19 -3.61
CA LEU A 641 24.82 25.24 -3.91
C LEU A 641 26.27 24.74 -3.84
N ARG A 642 26.58 23.75 -2.99
CA ARG A 642 27.94 23.20 -2.87
C ARG A 642 28.39 22.48 -4.15
N ARG A 643 27.45 21.86 -4.87
CA ARG A 643 27.69 21.24 -6.18
C ARG A 643 28.02 22.27 -7.27
N LEU A 644 27.42 23.46 -7.23
CA LEU A 644 27.76 24.58 -8.13
C LEU A 644 29.20 25.07 -7.92
N SER A 645 29.66 25.08 -6.67
CA SER A 645 31.04 25.45 -6.32
C SER A 645 32.07 24.38 -6.74
N GLU A 646 31.70 23.11 -6.76
CA GLU A 646 32.58 22.01 -7.16
C GLU A 646 32.57 21.74 -8.69
N SER A 647 31.57 22.25 -9.41
CA SER A 647 31.47 22.14 -10.88
C SER A 647 32.10 23.29 -11.67
N GLN A 648 32.70 24.31 -11.02
CA GLN A 648 33.51 25.30 -11.73
C GLN A 648 34.94 24.77 -11.92
N PRO A 649 35.40 24.51 -13.16
CA PRO A 649 36.81 24.25 -13.37
C PRO A 649 37.59 25.51 -13.02
N ASN A 650 38.64 25.34 -12.20
CA ASN A 650 39.64 26.36 -11.90
C ASN A 650 40.15 27.00 -13.20
N VAL A 651 39.61 28.18 -13.53
CA VAL A 651 40.22 29.10 -14.47
C VAL A 651 40.72 30.28 -13.64
N MET A 652 41.97 30.21 -13.19
CA MET A 652 42.84 31.39 -13.20
C MET A 652 44.30 31.10 -12.85
N HIS A 653 45.16 31.76 -13.65
CA HIS A 653 46.55 32.17 -13.40
C HIS A 653 47.68 31.14 -13.57
N LEU A 654 48.15 30.99 -14.82
CA LEU A 654 49.34 31.71 -15.34
C LEU A 654 49.39 31.67 -16.87
#